data_AF-A0A6J8F835-F1
#
_entry.id   AF-A0A6J8F835-F1
#
_cell.length_a   1.000
_cell.length_b   1.000
_cell.length_c   1.000
_cell.angle_alpha   90.00
_cell.angle_beta   90.00
_cell.angle_gamma   90.00
#
_symmetry.space_group_name_H-M   'P 1'
#
loop_
_entity.id
_entity.type
_entity.pdbx_description
1 polymer ?
#
loop_
_entity_poly.entity_id
_entity_poly.type
_entity_poly.pdbx_seq_one_letter_code
_entity_poly.pdbx_strand_id
1 'polypeptide(L)'
;MLQVSSSGGMRKLPGKHNSPVAVSVPGGVMRVESARHGKRRASRVFYVGCLTAVALMLVCACVRYLAVLQGFEDSQRLTFADEPTSRDNFIAKWMKEMAARREQKWTSSPPATAHGMVGTGKPTASSTTTTPTAAPSSPLPIVTRPVPTSDKGTPTTSYPERDKPNPEAPLSQTDFPEATPFTATTTVDLRTVRPDMYKLGHTQHKDYAECDPEEPHLLPGLQIQRRTFTPAELLERFGDTDIIYSFVNGSEANHQYRKQIHRVCMQAILDAESNAFHASVLAPVSAYHNDAPRCLPDSLWRHIGPEKTVADFVGAVEAAAGHGVDNRDRETDELRHSLRSVEQHVRWHRGRVVMVSPGHHPTWVDGAKNFLAGMCGGARVQALRSSGTHLRVTTVHQDAVMPYGMRLTVDSHVIEQHLWRVRNMTPVHVYMNDDYFVNRDVAITDLFNEYGGTIVRTERGIIAAGAVADRSASWAKGVLHTQQFNIMELDVLREDYLPEALVAMWDSLKRVNRSAGAAAVTAISVPPLDEAVDVAHQYEPDPLPGKSLIPRRPRRYTTHAPFVYCTNMFRFFETRYEREFAATALRHRSRKARDLFIPFVYNAFIMARPWQASPKFLPYLLELHRSRRQGRADAMPPTEIVLDNVDGCGPASLLSGATESDCVFAKFLNDLTLNKAVVERVRQVNPLYFNINAGFSSAEAADQLRRFLHGKFPTPVYLEVGGAPPPGEGLVDGAGEVVGGRTRAAGAAAAAEEEALSRLFGDLMALPVVGVVSYEEGVCPLVRSLALAFAGHHRGGVRVSVEQHGGAALREARAALGHRVMSAMPAPACAYKEQVSVDPAARGESVAEIARRAMGEMRGGVELPSTCGAGGAGLRVHGFVVDARTRGAPVRSAAALRDALAVPAQTLSLEDFRAVAVGPSEGDVVLVVSREDAEAKAVHWVNGASESDLLVTYPLPVEAYEDMGAEVRWSVP
;
A
#
# COMPACT_ATOMS: atom_id res chain seq x y z
N MET A 1 46.31 -31.77 -12.94
CA MET A 1 47.50 -31.50 -13.79
C MET A 1 47.02 -31.27 -15.21
N LEU A 2 47.52 -30.21 -15.86
CA LEU A 2 47.79 -30.02 -17.31
C LEU A 2 46.89 -30.71 -18.38
N GLN A 3 46.41 -30.06 -19.47
CA GLN A 3 46.34 -28.65 -19.88
C GLN A 3 45.52 -28.54 -21.21
N VAL A 4 44.72 -27.45 -21.41
CA VAL A 4 44.55 -26.64 -22.67
C VAL A 4 44.31 -27.37 -24.02
N SER A 5 43.24 -27.11 -24.82
CA SER A 5 43.03 -25.86 -25.58
C SER A 5 41.71 -25.77 -26.40
N SER A 6 41.23 -24.52 -26.61
CA SER A 6 40.61 -23.88 -27.82
C SER A 6 40.10 -24.71 -29.02
N SER A 7 39.14 -24.31 -29.88
CA SER A 7 38.29 -23.10 -30.10
C SER A 7 37.31 -23.45 -31.25
N GLY A 8 36.04 -23.04 -31.29
CA GLY A 8 35.57 -21.79 -31.93
C GLY A 8 35.11 -21.96 -33.40
N GLY A 9 33.97 -21.36 -33.81
CA GLY A 9 33.69 -21.06 -35.24
C GLY A 9 32.44 -21.65 -35.94
N MET A 10 31.29 -21.00 -35.76
CA MET A 10 30.25 -20.70 -36.79
C MET A 10 30.37 -21.26 -38.25
N ARG A 11 29.32 -21.94 -38.78
CA ARG A 11 28.29 -21.42 -39.75
C ARG A 11 27.54 -22.51 -40.58
N LYS A 12 26.22 -22.28 -40.71
CA LYS A 12 25.30 -22.54 -41.86
C LYS A 12 25.04 -23.95 -42.43
N LEU A 13 23.74 -24.31 -42.33
CA LEU A 13 22.86 -25.02 -43.30
C LEU A 13 23.18 -24.75 -44.80
N PRO A 14 22.79 -25.60 -45.79
CA PRO A 14 21.44 -26.20 -45.91
C PRO A 14 21.30 -27.58 -46.64
N GLY A 15 20.06 -28.06 -46.82
CA GLY A 15 19.69 -28.91 -47.97
C GLY A 15 18.87 -30.19 -47.65
N LYS A 16 17.67 -30.31 -48.22
CA LYS A 16 16.83 -31.54 -48.20
C LYS A 16 17.27 -32.52 -49.30
N HIS A 17 17.04 -33.84 -49.13
CA HIS A 17 16.05 -34.60 -49.92
C HIS A 17 15.94 -36.12 -49.60
N ASN A 18 14.72 -36.64 -49.75
CA ASN A 18 14.29 -38.01 -50.11
C ASN A 18 14.44 -39.21 -49.14
N SER A 19 13.26 -39.75 -48.75
CA SER A 19 12.96 -41.14 -48.34
C SER A 19 12.84 -42.07 -49.61
N PRO A 20 12.43 -43.38 -49.58
CA PRO A 20 11.66 -44.15 -48.58
C PRO A 20 12.10 -45.64 -48.40
N VAL A 21 11.13 -46.54 -48.10
CA VAL A 21 11.15 -48.02 -47.83
C VAL A 21 11.17 -48.32 -46.31
N ALA A 22 10.11 -48.76 -45.59
CA ALA A 22 8.99 -49.71 -45.77
C ALA A 22 9.23 -51.08 -45.07
N VAL A 23 8.15 -51.87 -44.86
CA VAL A 23 8.05 -53.19 -44.12
C VAL A 23 7.88 -53.06 -42.59
N SER A 24 6.94 -53.72 -41.88
CA SER A 24 5.63 -54.33 -42.21
C SER A 24 4.85 -54.70 -40.92
N VAL A 25 3.51 -54.69 -40.94
CA VAL A 25 2.62 -55.33 -39.93
C VAL A 25 2.22 -56.74 -40.41
N PRO A 26 1.85 -57.71 -39.54
CA PRO A 26 0.42 -57.99 -39.23
C PRO A 26 0.20 -58.47 -37.76
N GLY A 27 -1.01 -58.69 -37.22
CA GLY A 27 -2.37 -58.46 -37.75
C GLY A 27 -3.41 -59.57 -37.43
N GLY A 28 -4.03 -59.56 -36.23
CA GLY A 28 -5.31 -60.25 -35.89
C GLY A 28 -5.32 -61.79 -35.83
N VAL A 29 -6.43 -62.54 -35.66
CA VAL A 29 -7.90 -62.28 -35.52
C VAL A 29 -8.58 -63.51 -34.85
N MET A 30 -9.72 -63.39 -34.13
CA MET A 30 -10.95 -64.27 -34.20
C MET A 30 -11.94 -64.03 -33.01
N ARG A 31 -13.28 -64.25 -33.07
CA ARG A 31 -14.37 -64.15 -34.10
C ARG A 31 -15.75 -64.49 -33.43
N VAL A 32 -16.87 -64.43 -34.19
CA VAL A 32 -18.22 -65.07 -33.98
C VAL A 32 -19.25 -64.22 -33.21
N GLU A 33 -20.53 -64.01 -33.57
CA GLU A 33 -21.42 -64.23 -34.75
C GLU A 33 -22.59 -63.19 -34.72
N SER A 34 -23.05 -62.53 -35.80
CA SER A 34 -24.03 -62.92 -36.87
C SER A 34 -25.54 -62.72 -36.57
N ALA A 35 -26.20 -61.82 -37.33
CA ALA A 35 -27.62 -61.93 -37.77
C ALA A 35 -27.91 -61.03 -39.01
N ARG A 36 -28.93 -61.38 -39.83
CA ARG A 36 -29.13 -61.00 -41.26
C ARG A 36 -30.12 -59.83 -41.55
N HIS A 37 -30.13 -59.40 -42.82
CA HIS A 37 -31.09 -58.53 -43.58
C HIS A 37 -30.80 -57.00 -43.58
N GLY A 38 -31.05 -56.22 -44.64
CA GLY A 38 -31.47 -56.55 -46.01
C GLY A 38 -31.84 -55.33 -46.91
N LYS A 39 -30.96 -54.96 -47.86
CA LYS A 39 -31.16 -54.16 -49.11
C LYS A 39 -31.81 -52.74 -49.09
N ARG A 40 -30.94 -51.74 -49.39
CA ARG A 40 -31.04 -50.68 -50.45
C ARG A 40 -32.27 -49.73 -50.54
N ARG A 41 -32.05 -48.43 -50.27
CA ARG A 41 -32.04 -47.29 -51.26
C ARG A 41 -32.07 -45.91 -50.57
N ALA A 42 -30.96 -45.13 -50.57
CA ALA A 42 -30.97 -43.69 -50.23
C ALA A 42 -29.77 -42.85 -50.74
N SER A 43 -29.02 -43.30 -51.77
CA SER A 43 -27.71 -42.71 -52.12
C SER A 43 -27.74 -41.41 -52.97
N ARG A 44 -28.80 -40.61 -52.91
CA ARG A 44 -28.89 -39.31 -53.63
C ARG A 44 -29.16 -38.09 -52.73
N VAL A 45 -29.65 -38.27 -51.51
CA VAL A 45 -29.89 -37.15 -50.58
C VAL A 45 -28.58 -36.63 -49.96
N PHE A 46 -27.64 -37.53 -49.70
CA PHE A 46 -26.36 -37.20 -49.02
C PHE A 46 -25.46 -36.26 -49.83
N TYR A 47 -25.40 -36.42 -51.16
CA TYR A 47 -24.53 -35.57 -52.01
C TYR A 47 -25.02 -34.14 -52.15
N VAL A 48 -26.35 -33.91 -52.18
CA VAL A 48 -26.92 -32.57 -52.22
C VAL A 48 -26.70 -31.86 -50.87
N GLY A 49 -26.90 -32.57 -49.76
CA GLY A 49 -26.66 -32.05 -48.41
C GLY A 49 -25.19 -31.67 -48.14
N CYS A 50 -24.22 -32.46 -48.63
CA CYS A 50 -22.81 -32.10 -48.51
C CYS A 50 -22.45 -30.86 -49.36
N LEU A 51 -23.00 -30.72 -50.57
CA LEU A 51 -22.74 -29.55 -51.42
C LEU A 51 -23.36 -28.27 -50.85
N THR A 52 -24.58 -28.32 -50.31
CA THR A 52 -25.18 -27.16 -49.63
C THR A 52 -24.45 -26.80 -48.34
N ALA A 53 -23.98 -27.79 -47.56
CA ALA A 53 -23.16 -27.53 -46.38
C ALA A 53 -21.81 -26.86 -46.71
N VAL A 54 -21.11 -27.32 -47.76
CA VAL A 54 -19.86 -26.69 -48.22
C VAL A 54 -20.11 -25.28 -48.77
N ALA A 55 -21.19 -25.07 -49.51
CA ALA A 55 -21.59 -23.73 -49.96
C ALA A 55 -21.91 -22.80 -48.78
N LEU A 56 -22.63 -23.27 -47.76
CA LEU A 56 -22.92 -22.49 -46.55
C LEU A 56 -21.64 -22.14 -45.79
N MET A 57 -20.71 -23.08 -45.68
CA MET A 57 -19.40 -22.87 -45.03
C MET A 57 -18.55 -21.84 -45.78
N LEU A 58 -18.56 -21.87 -47.12
CA LEU A 58 -17.87 -20.86 -47.94
C LEU A 58 -18.54 -19.49 -47.84
N VAL A 59 -19.87 -19.41 -47.81
CA VAL A 59 -20.59 -18.14 -47.57
C VAL A 59 -20.29 -17.61 -46.17
N CYS A 60 -20.30 -18.45 -45.13
CA CYS A 60 -19.92 -18.05 -43.77
C CYS A 60 -18.45 -17.62 -43.68
N ALA A 61 -17.54 -18.26 -44.43
CA ALA A 61 -16.15 -17.86 -44.53
C ALA A 61 -15.99 -16.50 -45.24
N CYS A 62 -16.69 -16.27 -46.36
CA CYS A 62 -16.70 -14.98 -47.05
C CYS A 62 -17.33 -13.87 -46.20
N VAL A 63 -18.44 -14.13 -45.50
CA VAL A 63 -19.06 -13.16 -44.58
C VAL A 63 -18.13 -12.86 -43.40
N ARG A 64 -17.44 -13.86 -42.83
CA ARG A 64 -16.39 -13.62 -41.83
C ARG A 64 -15.20 -12.85 -42.40
N TYR A 65 -14.77 -13.14 -43.63
CA TYR A 65 -13.66 -12.44 -44.26
C TYR A 65 -14.00 -10.98 -44.59
N LEU A 66 -15.23 -10.71 -45.05
CA LEU A 66 -15.75 -9.35 -45.25
C LEU A 66 -15.96 -8.61 -43.92
N ALA A 67 -16.46 -9.28 -42.88
CA ALA A 67 -16.56 -8.70 -41.53
C ALA A 67 -15.18 -8.46 -40.88
N VAL A 68 -14.17 -9.27 -41.21
CA VAL A 68 -12.77 -9.03 -40.81
C VAL A 68 -12.15 -7.88 -41.60
N LEU A 69 -12.48 -7.71 -42.89
CA LEU A 69 -12.05 -6.56 -43.70
C LEU A 69 -12.71 -5.25 -43.26
N GLN A 70 -14.04 -5.23 -43.06
CA GLN A 70 -14.73 -4.09 -42.44
C GLN A 70 -14.22 -3.85 -41.02
N GLY A 71 -13.99 -4.91 -40.24
CA GLY A 71 -13.34 -4.80 -38.93
C GLY A 71 -11.90 -4.27 -39.00
N PHE A 72 -11.19 -4.43 -40.12
CA PHE A 72 -9.88 -3.83 -40.36
C PHE A 72 -9.98 -2.36 -40.79
N GLU A 73 -10.94 -2.00 -41.63
CA GLU A 73 -11.20 -0.60 -42.03
C GLU A 73 -11.78 0.23 -40.87
N ASP A 74 -12.67 -0.35 -40.07
CA ASP A 74 -13.23 0.28 -38.87
C ASP A 74 -12.22 0.27 -37.70
N SER A 75 -11.35 -0.73 -37.59
CA SER A 75 -10.17 -0.66 -36.71
C SER A 75 -9.21 0.43 -37.16
N GLN A 76 -8.96 0.59 -38.47
CA GLN A 76 -8.21 1.73 -39.00
C GLN A 76 -8.91 3.06 -38.70
N ARG A 77 -10.24 3.17 -38.79
CA ARG A 77 -10.97 4.41 -38.42
C ARG A 77 -11.05 4.66 -36.92
N LEU A 78 -11.02 3.63 -36.07
CA LEU A 78 -10.93 3.74 -34.62
C LEU A 78 -9.50 3.98 -34.12
N THR A 79 -8.48 3.70 -34.95
CA THR A 79 -7.07 4.03 -34.66
C THR A 79 -6.62 5.36 -35.29
N PHE A 80 -7.33 5.87 -36.32
CA PHE A 80 -7.23 7.25 -36.79
C PHE A 80 -8.17 8.19 -36.04
N ALA A 81 -8.05 8.21 -34.70
CA ALA A 81 -8.74 9.16 -33.83
C ALA A 81 -7.87 9.60 -32.63
N ASP A 82 -6.58 9.84 -32.86
CA ASP A 82 -5.72 10.62 -31.95
C ASP A 82 -4.49 11.20 -32.70
N GLU A 83 -4.73 11.89 -33.82
CA GLU A 83 -3.85 13.03 -34.16
C GLU A 83 -4.15 14.17 -33.16
N PRO A 84 -3.14 14.93 -32.67
CA PRO A 84 -3.35 15.93 -31.64
C PRO A 84 -4.33 17.00 -32.13
N THR A 85 -5.55 16.99 -31.57
CA THR A 85 -6.60 17.87 -32.10
C THR A 85 -6.21 19.33 -31.88
N SER A 86 -6.80 20.23 -32.68
CA SER A 86 -6.66 21.68 -32.43
C SER A 86 -7.09 22.07 -31.01
N ARG A 87 -7.97 21.26 -30.38
CA ARG A 87 -8.41 21.41 -29.00
C ARG A 87 -7.34 21.00 -27.98
N ASP A 88 -6.51 20.01 -28.26
CA ASP A 88 -5.45 19.57 -27.32
C ASP A 88 -4.24 20.50 -27.37
N ASN A 89 -3.89 20.99 -28.56
CA ASN A 89 -2.94 22.10 -28.72
C ASN A 89 -3.46 23.40 -28.07
N PHE A 90 -4.77 23.69 -28.17
CA PHE A 90 -5.41 24.78 -27.45
C PHE A 90 -5.37 24.58 -25.93
N ILE A 91 -5.64 23.38 -25.42
CA ILE A 91 -5.55 23.06 -23.99
C ILE A 91 -4.12 23.22 -23.48
N ALA A 92 -3.11 22.71 -24.18
CA ALA A 92 -1.70 22.87 -23.78
C ALA A 92 -1.26 24.35 -23.76
N LYS A 93 -1.68 25.14 -24.76
CA LYS A 93 -1.44 26.59 -24.77
C LYS A 93 -2.18 27.30 -23.62
N TRP A 94 -3.44 26.95 -23.39
CA TRP A 94 -4.27 27.54 -22.34
C TRP A 94 -3.78 27.16 -20.92
N MET A 95 -3.24 25.95 -20.72
CA MET A 95 -2.59 25.56 -19.46
C MET A 95 -1.35 26.43 -19.18
N LYS A 96 -0.51 26.72 -20.19
CA LYS A 96 0.61 27.67 -20.04
C LYS A 96 0.13 29.08 -19.68
N GLU A 97 -0.95 29.56 -20.31
CA GLU A 97 -1.53 30.87 -19.99
C GLU A 97 -2.17 30.91 -18.59
N MET A 98 -2.77 29.81 -18.11
CA MET A 98 -3.37 29.71 -16.78
C MET A 98 -2.32 29.55 -15.67
N ALA A 99 -1.20 28.86 -15.94
CA ALA A 99 -0.07 28.80 -15.02
C ALA A 99 0.52 30.20 -14.76
N ALA A 100 0.78 30.97 -15.83
CA ALA A 100 1.23 32.36 -15.73
C ALA A 100 0.22 33.27 -15.00
N ARG A 101 -1.10 32.99 -15.12
CA ARG A 101 -2.15 33.71 -14.36
C ARG A 101 -2.17 33.33 -12.88
N ARG A 102 -1.83 32.10 -12.49
CA ARG A 102 -1.70 31.71 -11.07
C ARG A 102 -0.52 32.44 -10.43
N GLU A 103 0.62 32.58 -11.13
CA GLU A 103 1.75 33.42 -10.68
C GLU A 103 1.36 34.90 -10.54
N GLN A 104 0.64 35.48 -11.51
CA GLN A 104 0.17 36.87 -11.44
C GLN A 104 -0.84 37.12 -10.31
N LYS A 105 -1.74 36.18 -10.02
CA LYS A 105 -2.75 36.36 -8.97
C LYS A 105 -2.14 36.43 -7.56
N TRP A 106 -0.92 35.94 -7.38
CA TRP A 106 -0.20 35.94 -6.11
C TRP A 106 0.70 37.18 -5.90
N THR A 107 1.10 37.89 -6.97
CA THR A 107 1.90 39.12 -6.84
C THR A 107 1.07 40.38 -6.57
N SER A 108 -0.26 40.29 -6.59
CA SER A 108 -1.17 41.38 -6.22
C SER A 108 -1.75 41.18 -4.82
N SER A 109 -1.33 42.02 -3.85
CA SER A 109 -1.98 42.13 -2.55
C SER A 109 -3.45 42.58 -2.70
N PRO A 110 -4.38 42.15 -1.82
CA PRO A 110 -5.78 42.54 -1.91
C PRO A 110 -5.98 44.04 -1.60
N PRO A 111 -6.99 44.70 -2.20
CA PRO A 111 -7.31 46.09 -1.89
C PRO A 111 -7.85 46.22 -0.47
N ALA A 112 -7.33 47.18 0.29
CA ALA A 112 -7.71 47.41 1.67
C ALA A 112 -9.09 48.10 1.80
N THR A 113 -10.09 47.37 2.28
CA THR A 113 -11.32 47.94 2.86
C THR A 113 -11.20 47.98 4.38
N ALA A 114 -10.57 49.04 4.90
CA ALA A 114 -10.56 49.35 6.33
C ALA A 114 -11.52 50.50 6.63
N HIS A 115 -12.56 50.25 7.41
CA HIS A 115 -13.29 51.32 8.08
C HIS A 115 -12.41 51.89 9.20
N GLY A 116 -12.18 53.21 9.16
CA GLY A 116 -11.21 53.85 10.04
C GLY A 116 -11.74 54.10 11.46
N MET A 117 -10.85 53.94 12.44
CA MET A 117 -10.85 54.76 13.65
C MET A 117 -9.46 55.34 13.87
N VAL A 118 -9.41 56.62 14.26
CA VAL A 118 -8.19 57.39 14.47
C VAL A 118 -7.64 57.11 15.87
N GLY A 119 -6.33 56.84 15.97
CA GLY A 119 -5.63 56.68 17.25
C GLY A 119 -4.15 57.05 17.11
N THR A 120 -3.78 58.25 17.55
CA THR A 120 -2.41 58.78 17.48
C THR A 120 -1.54 58.32 18.66
N GLY A 121 -0.38 57.72 18.39
CA GLY A 121 0.63 57.42 19.42
C GLY A 121 1.99 57.05 18.80
N LYS A 122 3.07 57.69 19.25
CA LYS A 122 4.46 57.45 18.77
C LYS A 122 5.18 56.35 19.59
N PRO A 123 6.31 55.79 19.10
CA PRO A 123 6.85 54.52 19.58
C PRO A 123 7.89 54.64 20.70
N THR A 124 8.07 53.55 21.45
CA THR A 124 9.26 53.24 22.28
C THR A 124 9.55 51.74 22.23
N ALA A 125 10.81 51.37 22.46
CA ALA A 125 11.37 50.06 22.12
C ALA A 125 11.63 49.14 23.33
N SER A 126 12.06 47.89 23.02
CA SER A 126 12.89 46.99 23.84
C SER A 126 12.23 45.91 24.73
N SER A 127 12.40 44.66 24.26
CA SER A 127 12.91 43.46 24.96
C SER A 127 12.12 42.68 26.03
N THR A 128 12.44 41.37 26.02
CA THR A 128 12.48 40.37 27.13
C THR A 128 11.21 39.69 27.65
N THR A 129 11.00 38.47 27.15
CA THR A 129 10.84 37.18 27.87
C THR A 129 10.29 37.18 29.31
N THR A 130 9.15 36.53 29.53
CA THR A 130 8.96 35.40 30.51
C THR A 130 7.50 34.88 30.52
N THR A 131 7.34 33.56 30.66
CA THR A 131 6.12 32.84 31.11
C THR A 131 6.33 32.40 32.59
N PRO A 132 5.35 31.81 33.31
CA PRO A 132 3.89 31.78 33.17
C PRO A 132 3.15 32.20 34.49
N THR A 133 1.81 32.07 34.60
CA THR A 133 1.05 31.41 35.72
C THR A 133 -0.46 31.77 35.74
N ALA A 134 -1.28 30.74 35.99
CA ALA A 134 -2.70 30.59 36.42
C ALA A 134 -3.71 31.77 36.58
N ALA A 135 -5.00 31.42 36.38
CA ALA A 135 -6.23 32.23 36.55
C ALA A 135 -6.70 32.37 38.03
N PRO A 136 -7.79 33.14 38.36
CA PRO A 136 -9.16 32.59 38.23
C PRO A 136 -10.37 33.57 38.02
N SER A 137 -11.37 33.11 37.26
CA SER A 137 -12.86 33.22 37.44
C SER A 137 -13.66 34.53 37.72
N SER A 138 -14.83 34.62 37.04
CA SER A 138 -16.12 35.27 37.44
C SER A 138 -16.38 36.75 37.05
N PRO A 139 -17.66 37.26 37.04
CA PRO A 139 -18.71 36.87 36.07
C PRO A 139 -19.47 38.07 35.43
N LEU A 140 -20.48 37.77 34.60
CA LEU A 140 -21.38 38.68 33.86
C LEU A 140 -22.16 39.72 34.70
N PRO A 141 -22.73 40.74 34.03
CA PRO A 141 -24.11 41.13 34.33
C PRO A 141 -25.08 41.09 33.13
N ILE A 142 -26.36 40.96 33.48
CA ILE A 142 -27.54 40.79 32.62
C ILE A 142 -28.12 42.15 32.19
N VAL A 143 -28.67 42.25 30.97
CA VAL A 143 -29.73 43.24 30.65
C VAL A 143 -30.87 42.57 29.87
N THR A 144 -32.10 42.85 30.28
CA THR A 144 -33.35 42.28 29.77
C THR A 144 -34.03 43.14 28.69
N ARG A 145 -34.62 42.47 27.69
CA ARG A 145 -35.95 42.67 27.01
C ARG A 145 -36.66 44.05 27.11
N PRO A 146 -37.37 44.50 26.04
CA PRO A 146 -38.65 43.83 25.71
C PRO A 146 -39.05 43.73 24.22
N VAL A 147 -40.12 42.94 24.01
CA VAL A 147 -40.88 42.72 22.77
C VAL A 147 -42.15 43.58 22.80
N PRO A 148 -42.68 44.02 21.63
CA PRO A 148 -44.12 44.21 21.45
C PRO A 148 -44.71 43.29 20.35
N THR A 149 -46.02 43.05 20.44
CA THR A 149 -46.77 42.01 19.71
C THR A 149 -47.84 42.57 18.77
N SER A 150 -48.19 41.79 17.74
CA SER A 150 -49.47 41.82 16.97
C SER A 150 -49.74 43.05 16.09
N ASP A 151 -50.02 42.84 14.79
CA ASP A 151 -51.42 42.62 14.38
C ASP A 151 -51.62 42.09 12.94
N LYS A 152 -52.89 41.83 12.60
CA LYS A 152 -53.40 40.95 11.53
C LYS A 152 -53.41 41.56 10.13
N GLY A 153 -53.36 40.71 9.10
CA GLY A 153 -53.74 41.07 7.73
C GLY A 153 -53.63 39.94 6.70
N THR A 154 -54.76 39.30 6.36
CA THR A 154 -54.95 38.50 5.13
C THR A 154 -56.21 39.03 4.42
N PRO A 155 -56.32 38.96 3.08
CA PRO A 155 -56.96 37.76 2.50
C PRO A 155 -56.49 37.36 1.09
N THR A 156 -56.71 36.07 0.73
CA THR A 156 -56.97 35.50 -0.63
C THR A 156 -55.91 35.71 -1.75
N THR A 157 -55.58 34.80 -2.68
CA THR A 157 -56.03 33.44 -3.10
C THR A 157 -54.90 32.84 -4.00
N SER A 158 -54.84 31.58 -4.44
CA SER A 158 -55.68 30.36 -4.30
C SER A 158 -54.85 29.11 -4.66
N TYR A 159 -55.16 27.96 -4.07
CA TYR A 159 -54.77 26.64 -4.61
C TYR A 159 -55.77 26.13 -5.67
N PRO A 160 -55.41 25.08 -6.42
CA PRO A 160 -56.28 23.91 -6.45
C PRO A 160 -55.56 22.63 -5.98
N GLU A 161 -56.31 21.74 -5.35
CA GLU A 161 -55.85 20.42 -4.87
C GLU A 161 -56.45 19.30 -5.73
N ARG A 162 -55.68 18.21 -5.89
CA ARG A 162 -56.08 16.82 -6.20
C ARG A 162 -56.97 16.49 -7.41
N ASP A 163 -56.49 15.50 -8.15
CA ASP A 163 -57.30 14.32 -8.50
C ASP A 163 -56.54 13.03 -8.14
N LYS A 164 -57.27 11.93 -7.87
CA LYS A 164 -56.74 10.54 -7.78
C LYS A 164 -57.43 9.66 -8.86
N PRO A 165 -57.33 8.32 -8.88
CA PRO A 165 -56.63 7.63 -9.97
C PRO A 165 -57.52 6.70 -10.82
N ASN A 166 -57.02 6.27 -11.98
CA ASN A 166 -57.47 5.03 -12.64
C ASN A 166 -56.35 4.51 -13.59
N PRO A 167 -56.42 3.26 -14.12
CA PRO A 167 -55.24 2.40 -14.14
C PRO A 167 -54.82 1.95 -15.56
N GLU A 168 -53.78 1.11 -15.61
CA GLU A 168 -53.39 0.26 -16.73
C GLU A 168 -53.08 0.93 -18.09
N ALA A 169 -51.80 1.28 -18.27
CA ALA A 169 -51.08 1.03 -19.53
C ALA A 169 -49.62 0.70 -19.21
N PRO A 170 -49.05 -0.43 -19.67
CA PRO A 170 -47.65 -0.77 -19.39
C PRO A 170 -46.72 0.11 -20.23
N LEU A 171 -45.83 0.86 -19.57
CA LEU A 171 -44.75 1.56 -20.26
C LEU A 171 -43.69 0.56 -20.73
N SER A 172 -43.36 0.65 -22.02
CA SER A 172 -42.53 -0.31 -22.76
C SER A 172 -41.14 -0.55 -22.13
N GLN A 173 -40.73 -1.81 -22.07
CA GLN A 173 -39.32 -2.19 -21.90
C GLN A 173 -38.55 -1.97 -23.21
N THR A 174 -38.23 -0.74 -23.56
CA THR A 174 -37.31 -0.40 -24.66
C THR A 174 -36.55 0.88 -24.31
N ASP A 175 -35.24 0.89 -24.61
CA ASP A 175 -34.28 2.01 -24.49
C ASP A 175 -33.37 2.03 -23.24
N PHE A 176 -32.92 0.84 -22.82
CA PHE A 176 -31.51 0.66 -22.43
C PHE A 176 -30.82 -0.13 -23.55
N PRO A 177 -29.60 0.26 -24.00
CA PRO A 177 -28.86 -0.56 -24.96
C PRO A 177 -28.48 -1.88 -24.28
N GLU A 178 -29.10 -2.96 -24.74
CA GLU A 178 -28.76 -4.32 -24.35
C GLU A 178 -27.29 -4.59 -24.70
N ALA A 179 -26.53 -5.15 -23.75
CA ALA A 179 -25.08 -5.25 -23.89
C ALA A 179 -24.71 -6.18 -25.07
N THR A 180 -24.24 -5.59 -26.17
CA THR A 180 -23.78 -6.35 -27.34
C THR A 180 -22.70 -7.36 -26.94
N PRO A 181 -22.87 -8.66 -27.27
CA PRO A 181 -21.90 -9.67 -26.91
C PRO A 181 -20.59 -9.44 -27.68
N PHE A 182 -19.52 -9.12 -26.96
CA PHE A 182 -18.18 -8.94 -27.52
C PHE A 182 -17.64 -10.27 -28.08
N THR A 183 -17.64 -10.42 -29.40
CA THR A 183 -16.96 -11.52 -30.10
C THR A 183 -15.81 -11.01 -30.98
N ALA A 184 -14.66 -10.74 -30.36
CA ALA A 184 -13.35 -10.73 -31.02
C ALA A 184 -12.24 -10.97 -29.99
N THR A 185 -11.26 -11.80 -30.33
CA THR A 185 -10.15 -12.18 -29.44
C THR A 185 -9.11 -11.08 -29.29
N THR A 186 -9.36 -10.14 -28.38
CA THR A 186 -8.31 -9.44 -27.63
C THR A 186 -8.53 -9.70 -26.14
N THR A 187 -7.49 -10.14 -25.43
CA THR A 187 -7.56 -10.41 -23.98
C THR A 187 -7.57 -9.12 -23.19
N VAL A 188 -8.74 -8.49 -23.11
CA VAL A 188 -8.96 -7.26 -22.35
C VAL A 188 -8.85 -7.54 -20.85
N ASP A 189 -7.87 -6.92 -20.18
CA ASP A 189 -7.69 -7.06 -18.73
C ASP A 189 -8.74 -6.25 -17.97
N LEU A 190 -9.83 -6.93 -17.57
CA LEU A 190 -10.95 -6.42 -16.78
C LEU A 190 -10.54 -5.75 -15.46
N ARG A 191 -9.32 -6.01 -14.95
CA ARG A 191 -8.75 -5.32 -13.77
C ARG A 191 -8.38 -3.86 -14.05
N THR A 192 -8.38 -3.44 -15.32
CA THR A 192 -8.00 -2.08 -15.78
C THR A 192 -9.02 -1.41 -16.70
N VAL A 193 -10.11 -2.09 -17.06
CA VAL A 193 -11.19 -1.52 -17.87
C VAL A 193 -11.92 -0.44 -17.07
N ARG A 194 -12.04 0.74 -17.67
CA ARG A 194 -12.79 1.88 -17.15
C ARG A 194 -14.27 1.79 -17.59
N PRO A 195 -15.25 2.20 -16.77
CA PRO A 195 -16.63 2.38 -17.22
C PRO A 195 -16.76 3.54 -18.23
N ASP A 196 -17.86 3.57 -18.97
CA ASP A 196 -18.24 4.74 -19.77
C ASP A 196 -18.43 5.98 -18.88
N MET A 197 -17.66 7.03 -19.16
CA MET A 197 -17.61 8.24 -18.34
C MET A 197 -18.68 9.25 -18.79
N TYR A 198 -19.71 9.44 -17.97
CA TYR A 198 -20.69 10.52 -18.18
C TYR A 198 -20.02 11.90 -18.03
N LYS A 199 -20.29 12.81 -18.98
CA LYS A 199 -19.73 14.17 -19.05
C LYS A 199 -20.85 15.21 -18.92
N LEU A 200 -20.77 16.09 -17.92
CA LEU A 200 -21.68 17.23 -17.80
C LEU A 200 -21.32 18.36 -18.78
N GLY A 201 -22.32 19.20 -19.07
CA GLY A 201 -22.15 20.42 -19.87
C GLY A 201 -21.22 21.43 -19.21
N HIS A 202 -20.59 22.31 -20.01
CA HIS A 202 -19.55 23.23 -19.56
C HIS A 202 -20.00 24.24 -18.49
N THR A 203 -21.29 24.55 -18.38
CA THR A 203 -21.85 25.44 -17.34
C THR A 203 -21.92 24.77 -15.97
N GLN A 204 -22.29 23.49 -15.90
CA GLN A 204 -22.35 22.70 -14.65
C GLN A 204 -20.97 22.26 -14.13
N HIS A 205 -19.88 22.75 -14.70
CA HIS A 205 -18.52 22.35 -14.31
C HIS A 205 -17.87 23.23 -13.24
N LYS A 206 -18.35 24.47 -13.04
CA LYS A 206 -17.79 25.39 -12.04
C LYS A 206 -18.36 25.16 -10.64
N ASP A 207 -19.66 24.92 -10.53
CA ASP A 207 -20.42 24.92 -9.27
C ASP A 207 -20.13 23.72 -8.33
N TYR A 208 -19.20 22.83 -8.69
CA TYR A 208 -18.87 21.59 -7.96
C TYR A 208 -17.36 21.38 -7.76
N ALA A 209 -16.53 22.41 -7.92
CA ALA A 209 -15.11 22.37 -7.52
C ALA A 209 -14.94 22.68 -6.02
N GLU A 210 -15.83 23.51 -5.47
CA GLU A 210 -15.94 23.85 -4.06
C GLU A 210 -17.24 23.24 -3.52
N CYS A 211 -17.19 21.95 -3.17
CA CYS A 211 -18.27 21.33 -2.40
C CYS A 211 -18.02 21.62 -0.91
N ASP A 212 -18.75 22.57 -0.33
CA ASP A 212 -18.68 22.81 1.11
C ASP A 212 -18.95 21.52 1.90
N PRO A 213 -18.20 21.25 2.99
CA PRO A 213 -18.51 20.19 3.93
C PRO A 213 -19.96 20.29 4.43
N GLU A 214 -20.57 19.15 4.70
CA GLU A 214 -21.87 19.11 5.37
C GLU A 214 -21.72 19.62 6.79
N GLU A 215 -22.31 20.78 7.08
CA GLU A 215 -22.39 21.26 8.45
C GLU A 215 -23.24 20.30 9.29
N PRO A 216 -22.82 19.91 10.50
CA PRO A 216 -23.56 19.01 11.37
C PRO A 216 -24.73 19.71 12.08
N HIS A 217 -25.40 20.66 11.41
CA HIS A 217 -26.50 21.47 11.95
C HIS A 217 -27.73 20.65 12.41
N LEU A 218 -27.80 19.36 12.04
CA LEU A 218 -28.80 18.38 12.47
C LEU A 218 -28.36 17.56 13.71
N LEU A 219 -27.11 17.70 14.16
CA LEU A 219 -26.52 17.02 15.30
C LEU A 219 -26.51 17.96 16.54
N PRO A 220 -27.37 17.73 17.55
CA PRO A 220 -27.53 18.65 18.67
C PRO A 220 -26.26 18.75 19.53
N GLY A 221 -25.79 19.98 19.76
CA GLY A 221 -24.62 20.25 20.59
C GLY A 221 -23.27 20.05 19.90
N LEU A 222 -23.21 19.51 18.67
CA LEU A 222 -21.96 19.37 17.94
C LEU A 222 -21.56 20.71 17.29
N GLN A 223 -20.34 21.16 17.55
CA GLN A 223 -19.80 22.43 17.04
C GLN A 223 -18.50 22.18 16.28
N ILE A 224 -18.37 22.81 15.10
CA ILE A 224 -17.20 22.69 14.23
C ILE A 224 -16.41 23.99 14.24
N GLN A 225 -15.13 23.90 14.58
CA GLN A 225 -14.19 25.00 14.44
C GLN A 225 -13.25 24.78 13.25
N ARG A 226 -12.90 25.88 12.59
CA ARG A 226 -12.01 25.94 11.43
C ARG A 226 -11.02 27.08 11.64
N ARG A 227 -9.77 26.87 11.22
CA ARG A 227 -8.71 27.89 11.17
C ARG A 227 -8.11 27.87 9.77
N THR A 228 -7.71 29.04 9.28
CA THR A 228 -6.85 29.16 8.11
C THR A 228 -5.38 29.26 8.51
N PHE A 229 -4.51 28.79 7.63
CA PHE A 229 -3.06 28.75 7.77
C PHE A 229 -2.43 29.41 6.54
N THR A 230 -1.38 30.18 6.78
CA THR A 230 -0.49 30.66 5.72
C THR A 230 0.34 29.50 5.15
N PRO A 231 0.90 29.63 3.93
CA PRO A 231 1.81 28.62 3.38
C PRO A 231 3.02 28.31 4.26
N ALA A 232 3.48 29.29 5.06
CA ALA A 232 4.57 29.08 6.01
C ALA A 232 4.14 28.19 7.20
N GLU A 233 2.96 28.44 7.79
CA GLU A 233 2.41 27.59 8.85
C GLU A 233 2.07 26.18 8.34
N LEU A 234 1.60 26.04 7.10
CA LEU A 234 1.41 24.73 6.46
C LEU A 234 2.74 23.98 6.32
N LEU A 235 3.82 24.66 5.92
CA LEU A 235 5.14 24.05 5.78
C LEU A 235 5.75 23.70 7.14
N GLU A 236 5.58 24.54 8.17
CA GLU A 236 5.99 24.24 9.54
C GLU A 236 5.26 23.03 10.11
N ARG A 237 3.96 22.89 9.81
CA ARG A 237 3.09 21.84 10.37
C ARG A 237 3.12 20.51 9.61
N PHE A 238 3.38 20.54 8.31
CA PHE A 238 3.26 19.36 7.43
C PHE A 238 4.53 19.12 6.58
N GLY A 239 5.61 19.88 6.78
CA GLY A 239 6.89 19.70 6.09
C GLY A 239 7.56 18.35 6.35
N ASP A 240 7.23 17.71 7.48
CA ASP A 240 7.72 16.41 7.95
C ASP A 240 6.74 15.25 7.71
N THR A 241 5.63 15.49 6.99
CA THR A 241 4.63 14.48 6.60
C THR A 241 5.26 13.22 6.02
N ASP A 242 4.89 12.03 6.49
CA ASP A 242 5.37 10.77 5.93
C ASP A 242 4.96 10.57 4.46
N ILE A 243 5.92 10.15 3.62
CA ILE A 243 5.65 9.62 2.27
C ILE A 243 5.70 8.10 2.36
N ILE A 244 4.55 7.47 2.11
CA ILE A 244 4.35 6.02 2.16
C ILE A 244 4.23 5.48 0.74
N TYR A 245 5.16 4.62 0.35
CA TYR A 245 5.10 3.86 -0.89
C TYR A 245 4.50 2.47 -0.65
N SER A 246 3.63 2.01 -1.53
CA SER A 246 3.51 0.56 -1.81
C SER A 246 4.52 0.17 -2.88
N PHE A 247 5.27 -0.91 -2.67
CA PHE A 247 6.29 -1.37 -3.61
C PHE A 247 6.25 -2.89 -3.80
N VAL A 248 6.31 -3.34 -5.05
CA VAL A 248 6.37 -4.76 -5.41
C VAL A 248 7.37 -5.03 -6.53
N ASN A 249 8.51 -5.62 -6.20
CA ASN A 249 9.40 -6.25 -7.16
C ASN A 249 8.94 -7.68 -7.50
N GLY A 250 8.26 -7.85 -8.63
CA GLY A 250 7.85 -9.16 -9.15
C GLY A 250 8.97 -10.03 -9.70
N SER A 251 10.23 -9.61 -9.63
CA SER A 251 11.40 -10.48 -9.86
C SER A 251 11.98 -11.07 -8.57
N GLU A 252 11.47 -10.66 -7.39
CA GLU A 252 11.94 -11.17 -6.11
C GLU A 252 11.26 -12.49 -5.72
N ALA A 253 12.07 -13.42 -5.20
CA ALA A 253 11.69 -14.82 -5.03
C ALA A 253 10.59 -15.04 -3.98
N ASN A 254 10.65 -14.40 -2.80
CA ASN A 254 9.63 -14.54 -1.76
C ASN A 254 8.29 -13.99 -2.21
N HIS A 255 8.28 -12.80 -2.84
CA HIS A 255 7.08 -12.24 -3.42
C HIS A 255 6.48 -13.17 -4.49
N GLN A 256 7.29 -13.66 -5.42
CA GLN A 256 6.82 -14.60 -6.44
C GLN A 256 6.33 -15.91 -5.85
N TYR A 257 6.98 -16.46 -4.82
CA TYR A 257 6.49 -17.62 -4.10
C TYR A 257 5.11 -17.36 -3.50
N ARG A 258 4.95 -16.30 -2.69
CA ARG A 258 3.66 -15.88 -2.11
C ARG A 258 2.59 -15.69 -3.18
N LYS A 259 2.94 -15.10 -4.33
CA LYS A 259 2.05 -14.88 -5.47
C LYS A 259 1.61 -16.18 -6.14
N GLN A 260 2.53 -17.12 -6.40
CA GLN A 260 2.18 -18.42 -7.00
C GLN A 260 1.38 -19.29 -6.03
N ILE A 261 1.71 -19.29 -4.73
CA ILE A 261 0.93 -19.95 -3.69
C ILE A 261 -0.47 -19.32 -3.59
N HIS A 262 -0.61 -17.99 -3.54
CA HIS A 262 -1.91 -17.33 -3.64
C HIS A 262 -2.66 -17.77 -4.92
N ARG A 263 -1.99 -17.84 -6.08
CA ARG A 263 -2.64 -18.21 -7.35
C ARG A 263 -3.19 -19.66 -7.35
N VAL A 264 -2.47 -20.61 -6.76
CA VAL A 264 -2.75 -22.05 -6.87
C VAL A 264 -3.46 -22.60 -5.63
N CYS A 265 -3.08 -22.16 -4.43
CA CYS A 265 -3.50 -22.72 -3.15
C CYS A 265 -4.61 -21.95 -2.44
N MET A 266 -4.98 -20.73 -2.84
CA MET A 266 -5.75 -19.83 -1.97
C MET A 266 -7.07 -20.40 -1.45
N GLN A 267 -7.83 -21.16 -2.25
CA GLN A 267 -9.06 -21.78 -1.73
C GLN A 267 -8.74 -22.83 -0.65
N ALA A 268 -7.75 -23.69 -0.86
CA ALA A 268 -7.32 -24.68 0.13
C ALA A 268 -6.75 -24.03 1.40
N ILE A 269 -6.08 -22.88 1.27
CA ILE A 269 -5.59 -22.08 2.41
C ILE A 269 -6.77 -21.49 3.18
N LEU A 270 -7.72 -20.83 2.52
CA LEU A 270 -8.92 -20.27 3.18
C LEU A 270 -9.78 -21.35 3.84
N ASP A 271 -9.93 -22.51 3.19
CA ASP A 271 -10.65 -23.65 3.76
C ASP A 271 -9.91 -24.21 5.00
N ALA A 272 -8.57 -24.28 4.96
CA ALA A 272 -7.77 -24.71 6.11
C ALA A 272 -7.78 -23.68 7.25
N GLU A 273 -7.64 -22.39 6.97
CA GLU A 273 -7.74 -21.28 7.93
C GLU A 273 -9.13 -21.22 8.59
N SER A 274 -10.20 -21.39 7.80
CA SER A 274 -11.59 -21.44 8.30
C SER A 274 -11.84 -22.68 9.18
N ASN A 275 -11.39 -23.87 8.75
CA ASN A 275 -11.47 -25.08 9.57
C ASN A 275 -10.64 -24.94 10.86
N ALA A 276 -9.46 -24.31 10.79
CA ALA A 276 -8.62 -24.02 11.96
C ALA A 276 -9.35 -23.14 12.97
N PHE A 277 -10.04 -22.11 12.51
CA PHE A 277 -10.85 -21.22 13.34
C PHE A 277 -12.03 -21.98 14.00
N HIS A 278 -12.77 -22.79 13.23
CA HIS A 278 -14.02 -23.41 13.67
C HIS A 278 -13.92 -24.79 14.34
N ALA A 279 -12.79 -25.51 14.27
CA ALA A 279 -12.64 -26.84 14.87
C ALA A 279 -12.76 -26.85 16.41
N SER A 280 -12.65 -28.04 17.04
CA SER A 280 -12.38 -28.13 18.48
C SER A 280 -10.87 -27.91 18.75
N VAL A 281 -10.51 -27.60 20.01
CA VAL A 281 -9.14 -27.18 20.42
C VAL A 281 -8.05 -28.26 20.18
N LEU A 282 -8.44 -29.47 19.75
CA LEU A 282 -7.56 -30.64 19.65
C LEU A 282 -7.37 -31.18 18.21
N ALA A 283 -7.95 -30.53 17.20
CA ALA A 283 -7.79 -30.97 15.80
C ALA A 283 -6.55 -30.31 15.16
N PRO A 284 -5.58 -31.08 14.64
CA PRO A 284 -4.44 -30.50 13.95
C PRO A 284 -4.88 -29.84 12.64
N VAL A 285 -4.51 -28.57 12.48
CA VAL A 285 -4.61 -27.86 11.22
C VAL A 285 -3.52 -28.41 10.31
N SER A 286 -3.89 -28.99 9.18
CA SER A 286 -2.89 -29.49 8.24
C SER A 286 -3.28 -29.16 6.81
N ALA A 287 -2.54 -28.22 6.23
CA ALA A 287 -2.45 -28.04 4.79
C ALA A 287 -1.55 -29.13 4.14
N TYR A 288 -1.18 -30.17 4.89
CA TYR A 288 -0.19 -31.18 4.53
C TYR A 288 -0.78 -32.60 4.57
N HIS A 289 -0.08 -33.54 3.94
CA HIS A 289 -0.37 -34.97 4.01
C HIS A 289 0.97 -35.72 4.00
N ASN A 290 1.27 -36.49 5.05
CA ASN A 290 2.59 -37.10 5.27
C ASN A 290 3.74 -36.10 5.08
N ASP A 291 3.66 -34.96 5.77
CA ASP A 291 4.66 -33.87 5.81
C ASP A 291 4.97 -33.19 4.45
N ALA A 292 4.19 -33.48 3.41
CA ALA A 292 4.21 -32.78 2.11
C ALA A 292 2.98 -31.86 1.93
N PRO A 293 3.10 -30.68 1.30
CA PRO A 293 1.95 -29.79 1.08
C PRO A 293 0.84 -30.45 0.27
N ARG A 294 -0.42 -30.18 0.59
CA ARG A 294 -1.58 -30.63 -0.21
C ARG A 294 -1.71 -29.89 -1.54
N CYS A 295 -1.09 -28.71 -1.65
CA CYS A 295 -1.05 -27.92 -2.87
C CYS A 295 0.29 -27.20 -2.99
N LEU A 296 0.80 -27.14 -4.22
CA LEU A 296 1.92 -26.34 -4.68
C LEU A 296 1.69 -26.03 -6.18
N PRO A 297 2.40 -25.06 -6.76
CA PRO A 297 2.49 -24.90 -8.21
C PRO A 297 3.20 -26.08 -8.88
N ASP A 298 2.75 -26.50 -10.08
CA ASP A 298 3.31 -27.61 -10.88
C ASP A 298 4.81 -27.47 -11.20
N SER A 299 5.33 -26.24 -11.22
CA SER A 299 6.76 -25.97 -11.34
C SER A 299 7.55 -26.42 -10.10
N LEU A 300 6.97 -26.30 -8.90
CA LEU A 300 7.62 -26.62 -7.64
C LEU A 300 7.42 -28.07 -7.20
N TRP A 301 6.31 -28.71 -7.60
CA TRP A 301 6.06 -30.15 -7.37
C TRP A 301 7.17 -31.10 -7.87
N ARG A 302 8.00 -30.67 -8.84
CA ARG A 302 9.13 -31.46 -9.36
C ARG A 302 10.44 -31.26 -8.58
N HIS A 303 10.44 -30.36 -7.60
CA HIS A 303 11.57 -29.98 -6.76
C HIS A 303 11.33 -30.31 -5.27
N ILE A 304 10.44 -31.28 -5.00
CA ILE A 304 10.23 -31.87 -3.68
C ILE A 304 10.50 -33.38 -3.74
N GLY A 305 10.94 -33.96 -2.62
CA GLY A 305 11.24 -35.39 -2.48
C GLY A 305 12.63 -35.65 -1.90
N PRO A 306 12.96 -36.90 -1.54
CA PRO A 306 14.14 -37.26 -0.74
C PRO A 306 15.49 -37.04 -1.44
N GLU A 307 15.48 -36.83 -2.76
CA GLU A 307 16.67 -36.50 -3.56
C GLU A 307 16.76 -34.99 -3.89
N LYS A 308 15.90 -34.15 -3.30
CA LYS A 308 15.83 -32.71 -3.59
C LYS A 308 16.31 -31.87 -2.43
N THR A 309 17.24 -30.99 -2.76
CA THR A 309 17.89 -30.08 -1.82
C THR A 309 17.12 -28.76 -1.70
N VAL A 310 17.37 -28.03 -0.63
CA VAL A 310 16.90 -26.64 -0.48
C VAL A 310 17.36 -25.76 -1.65
N ALA A 311 18.58 -25.97 -2.17
CA ALA A 311 19.08 -25.30 -3.38
C ALA A 311 18.21 -25.58 -4.62
N ASP A 312 17.81 -26.84 -4.85
CA ASP A 312 16.93 -27.20 -5.99
C ASP A 312 15.58 -26.47 -5.90
N PHE A 313 15.02 -26.35 -4.70
CA PHE A 313 13.75 -25.68 -4.46
C PHE A 313 13.84 -24.16 -4.62
N VAL A 314 14.82 -23.52 -3.97
CA VAL A 314 15.04 -22.06 -4.08
C VAL A 314 15.36 -21.69 -5.53
N GLY A 315 16.27 -22.41 -6.19
CA GLY A 315 16.60 -22.19 -7.59
C GLY A 315 15.40 -22.37 -8.54
N ALA A 316 14.46 -23.28 -8.24
CA ALA A 316 13.22 -23.40 -8.99
C ALA A 316 12.26 -22.22 -8.79
N VAL A 317 12.23 -21.64 -7.59
CA VAL A 317 11.46 -20.41 -7.30
C VAL A 317 12.10 -19.19 -7.97
N GLU A 318 13.42 -19.04 -7.91
CA GLU A 318 14.17 -17.97 -8.59
C GLU A 318 14.03 -18.06 -10.12
N ALA A 319 14.12 -19.27 -10.69
CA ALA A 319 13.85 -19.49 -12.10
C ALA A 319 12.40 -19.14 -12.46
N ALA A 320 11.43 -19.49 -11.60
CA ALA A 320 10.04 -19.09 -11.77
C ALA A 320 9.83 -17.57 -11.63
N ALA A 321 10.61 -16.88 -10.79
CA ALA A 321 10.59 -15.43 -10.70
C ALA A 321 11.15 -14.78 -11.98
N GLY A 322 12.32 -15.22 -12.47
CA GLY A 322 12.93 -14.70 -13.69
C GLY A 322 12.13 -14.94 -14.98
N HIS A 323 11.39 -16.06 -15.08
CA HIS A 323 10.52 -16.36 -16.23
C HIS A 323 9.07 -15.88 -16.05
N GLY A 324 8.60 -15.77 -14.80
CA GLY A 324 7.19 -15.60 -14.42
C GLY A 324 6.83 -14.20 -13.94
N VAL A 325 7.65 -13.20 -14.28
CA VAL A 325 7.28 -11.79 -14.13
C VAL A 325 6.06 -11.49 -15.00
N ASP A 326 4.87 -11.44 -14.38
CA ASP A 326 3.66 -10.90 -15.01
C ASP A 326 3.96 -9.47 -15.45
N ASN A 327 3.40 -9.06 -16.60
CA ASN A 327 3.60 -7.76 -17.26
C ASN A 327 3.40 -6.54 -16.34
N ARG A 328 2.71 -6.74 -15.22
CA ARG A 328 2.35 -5.74 -14.23
C ARG A 328 3.40 -5.56 -13.12
N ASP A 329 4.15 -6.61 -12.77
CA ASP A 329 4.99 -6.61 -11.57
C ASP A 329 6.49 -6.60 -11.94
N ARG A 330 6.82 -6.24 -13.19
CA ARG A 330 8.21 -6.07 -13.62
C ARG A 330 8.75 -4.74 -13.11
N GLU A 331 9.69 -4.80 -12.18
CA GLU A 331 10.56 -3.68 -11.83
C GLU A 331 11.33 -3.20 -13.08
N THR A 332 11.10 -1.95 -13.48
CA THR A 332 11.84 -1.24 -14.55
C THR A 332 12.39 0.11 -14.06
N ASP A 333 12.87 0.13 -12.81
CA ASP A 333 13.38 1.30 -12.10
C ASP A 333 12.30 2.39 -11.85
N GLU A 334 11.00 2.08 -11.88
CA GLU A 334 9.93 3.05 -11.62
C GLU A 334 10.09 3.70 -10.25
N LEU A 335 10.19 2.90 -9.18
CA LEU A 335 10.34 3.39 -7.81
C LEU A 335 11.58 4.28 -7.64
N ARG A 336 12.69 3.89 -8.26
CA ARG A 336 13.95 4.65 -8.26
C ARG A 336 13.75 6.04 -8.85
N HIS A 337 13.13 6.12 -10.02
CA HIS A 337 12.88 7.38 -10.69
C HIS A 337 11.73 8.17 -10.04
N SER A 338 10.79 7.51 -9.37
CA SER A 338 9.79 8.14 -8.50
C SER A 338 10.47 8.88 -7.36
N LEU A 339 11.37 8.24 -6.61
CA LEU A 339 12.08 8.90 -5.51
C LEU A 339 13.01 10.03 -6.00
N ARG A 340 13.71 9.84 -7.14
CA ARG A 340 14.44 10.94 -7.80
C ARG A 340 13.53 12.12 -8.12
N SER A 341 12.32 11.86 -8.61
CA SER A 341 11.35 12.91 -8.92
C SER A 341 10.90 13.68 -7.67
N VAL A 342 10.77 12.99 -6.53
CA VAL A 342 10.47 13.59 -5.23
C VAL A 342 11.62 14.47 -4.74
N GLU A 343 12.87 13.97 -4.70
CA GLU A 343 14.02 14.80 -4.30
C GLU A 343 14.24 15.99 -5.25
N GLN A 344 13.98 15.81 -6.56
CA GLN A 344 14.15 16.86 -7.55
C GLN A 344 13.18 18.02 -7.35
N HIS A 345 11.91 17.73 -7.00
CA HIS A 345 10.78 18.67 -7.08
C HIS A 345 10.05 18.96 -5.76
N VAL A 346 10.31 18.21 -4.68
CA VAL A 346 9.67 18.39 -3.36
C VAL A 346 10.72 18.76 -2.29
N ARG A 347 11.68 19.61 -2.66
CA ARG A 347 12.89 19.95 -1.86
C ARG A 347 12.64 20.58 -0.49
N TRP A 348 11.41 20.96 -0.17
CA TRP A 348 11.02 21.44 1.16
C TRP A 348 10.68 20.30 2.14
N HIS A 349 10.44 19.09 1.64
CA HIS A 349 10.05 17.93 2.46
C HIS A 349 11.21 17.45 3.35
N ARG A 350 10.89 17.10 4.59
CA ARG A 350 11.85 16.60 5.60
C ARG A 350 11.36 15.33 6.31
N GLY A 351 10.19 14.82 5.92
CA GLY A 351 9.57 13.64 6.51
C GLY A 351 10.23 12.32 6.11
N ARG A 352 9.73 11.21 6.66
CA ARG A 352 10.24 9.88 6.32
C ARG A 352 9.77 9.45 4.94
N VAL A 353 10.59 8.64 4.27
CA VAL A 353 10.17 7.82 3.13
C VAL A 353 10.10 6.37 3.61
N VAL A 354 8.90 5.81 3.62
CA VAL A 354 8.63 4.45 4.07
C VAL A 354 8.08 3.64 2.89
N MET A 355 8.64 2.47 2.63
CA MET A 355 8.21 1.56 1.56
C MET A 355 7.60 0.31 2.18
N VAL A 356 6.29 0.12 2.05
CA VAL A 356 5.63 -1.13 2.44
C VAL A 356 5.76 -2.12 1.28
N SER A 357 6.53 -3.19 1.50
CA SER A 357 6.82 -4.22 0.50
C SER A 357 6.57 -5.63 1.04
N PRO A 358 6.36 -6.64 0.19
CA PRO A 358 6.18 -8.03 0.59
C PRO A 358 7.52 -8.73 0.89
N GLY A 359 8.41 -8.07 1.64
CA GLY A 359 9.61 -8.66 2.24
C GLY A 359 10.95 -8.32 1.60
N HIS A 360 11.01 -7.39 0.64
CA HIS A 360 12.23 -7.06 -0.10
C HIS A 360 12.56 -5.57 -0.12
N HIS A 361 13.87 -5.27 -0.11
CA HIS A 361 14.42 -3.92 -0.23
C HIS A 361 14.85 -3.63 -1.69
N PRO A 362 14.75 -2.39 -2.21
CA PRO A 362 15.17 -2.09 -3.58
C PRO A 362 16.68 -2.23 -3.75
N THR A 363 17.13 -2.96 -4.78
CA THR A 363 18.54 -3.32 -4.99
C THR A 363 19.45 -2.17 -5.43
N TRP A 364 18.87 -1.04 -5.82
CA TRP A 364 19.60 0.18 -6.17
C TRP A 364 19.94 1.06 -4.95
N VAL A 365 19.38 0.77 -3.77
CA VAL A 365 19.69 1.47 -2.52
C VAL A 365 21.03 0.99 -1.98
N ASP A 366 21.90 1.93 -1.67
CA ASP A 366 23.22 1.71 -1.09
C ASP A 366 23.08 1.41 0.41
N GLY A 367 23.37 0.15 0.79
CA GLY A 367 23.27 -0.32 2.16
C GLY A 367 24.14 0.47 3.15
N ALA A 368 25.34 0.89 2.76
CA ALA A 368 26.24 1.65 3.63
C ALA A 368 25.67 3.04 3.91
N LYS A 369 25.21 3.74 2.87
CA LYS A 369 24.59 5.07 3.02
C LYS A 369 23.28 4.98 3.81
N ASN A 370 22.39 4.04 3.47
CA ASN A 370 21.07 3.91 4.11
C ASN A 370 21.18 3.48 5.58
N PHE A 371 22.17 2.66 5.93
CA PHE A 371 22.40 2.22 7.32
C PHE A 371 23.10 3.28 8.18
N LEU A 372 24.07 4.02 7.61
CA LEU A 372 24.94 4.91 8.39
C LEU A 372 24.54 6.39 8.36
N ALA A 373 24.03 6.94 7.25
CA ALA A 373 23.94 8.39 7.05
C ALA A 373 22.98 9.14 8.00
N GLY A 374 22.04 8.42 8.62
CA GLY A 374 21.20 8.92 9.71
C GLY A 374 22.00 9.40 10.94
N MET A 375 23.13 8.73 11.23
CA MET A 375 23.96 8.97 12.41
C MET A 375 25.39 9.41 12.10
N CYS A 376 25.97 8.93 10.99
CA CYS A 376 27.36 9.10 10.61
C CYS A 376 27.51 9.97 9.36
N GLY A 377 28.52 10.83 9.35
CA GLY A 377 28.96 11.58 8.17
C GLY A 377 29.57 12.93 8.51
N GLY A 378 30.42 13.44 7.62
CA GLY A 378 31.03 14.75 7.80
C GLY A 378 30.06 15.92 7.55
N ALA A 379 30.62 17.12 7.47
CA ALA A 379 29.87 18.34 7.13
C ALA A 379 29.06 18.23 5.82
N ARG A 380 29.48 17.36 4.88
CA ARG A 380 28.75 17.06 3.64
C ARG A 380 27.38 16.42 3.92
N VAL A 381 27.34 15.33 4.69
CA VAL A 381 26.09 14.63 5.04
C VAL A 381 25.19 15.52 5.90
N GLN A 382 25.78 16.33 6.79
CA GLN A 382 25.02 17.32 7.56
C GLN A 382 24.40 18.42 6.68
N ALA A 383 25.08 18.86 5.62
CA ALA A 383 24.50 19.79 4.65
C ALA A 383 23.33 19.14 3.89
N LEU A 384 23.45 17.88 3.46
CA LEU A 384 22.37 17.14 2.77
C LEU A 384 21.09 17.01 3.63
N ARG A 385 21.25 16.75 4.94
CA ARG A 385 20.14 16.73 5.92
C ARG A 385 19.35 18.05 5.93
N SER A 386 20.01 19.18 5.69
CA SER A 386 19.36 20.50 5.62
C SER A 386 18.70 20.82 4.27
N SER A 387 19.11 20.18 3.17
CA SER A 387 18.69 20.52 1.80
C SER A 387 17.49 19.74 1.26
N GLY A 388 16.91 18.81 2.03
CA GLY A 388 15.77 18.00 1.58
C GLY A 388 16.16 16.73 0.81
N THR A 389 17.39 16.27 1.01
CA THR A 389 17.86 14.96 0.55
C THR A 389 17.50 13.92 1.59
N HIS A 390 16.90 12.80 1.18
CA HIS A 390 16.55 11.70 2.06
C HIS A 390 17.80 10.87 2.37
N LEU A 391 18.23 10.91 3.63
CA LEU A 391 19.38 10.12 4.11
C LEU A 391 19.00 8.70 4.57
N ARG A 392 17.71 8.38 4.55
CA ARG A 392 17.17 7.06 4.90
C ARG A 392 15.89 6.77 4.12
N VAL A 393 15.78 5.54 3.63
CA VAL A 393 14.56 4.91 3.13
C VAL A 393 14.31 3.66 3.97
N THR A 394 13.15 3.59 4.62
CA THR A 394 12.79 2.44 5.46
C THR A 394 11.86 1.51 4.71
N THR A 395 12.31 0.31 4.38
CA THR A 395 11.40 -0.74 3.91
C THR A 395 10.76 -1.44 5.08
N VAL A 396 9.43 -1.48 5.13
CA VAL A 396 8.61 -2.19 6.10
C VAL A 396 7.97 -3.39 5.41
N HIS A 397 7.99 -4.55 6.06
CA HIS A 397 7.29 -5.72 5.56
C HIS A 397 5.77 -5.51 5.68
N GLN A 398 5.01 -5.73 4.59
CA GLN A 398 3.54 -5.72 4.51
C GLN A 398 2.88 -6.34 5.76
N ASP A 399 3.27 -7.57 6.08
CA ASP A 399 2.78 -8.33 7.22
C ASP A 399 2.87 -7.64 8.60
N ALA A 400 3.71 -6.61 8.76
CA ALA A 400 3.79 -5.80 9.99
C ALA A 400 2.60 -4.85 10.18
N VAL A 401 1.91 -4.50 9.09
CA VAL A 401 0.69 -3.65 9.11
C VAL A 401 -0.59 -4.45 8.84
N MET A 402 -0.49 -5.73 8.47
CA MET A 402 -1.63 -6.61 8.15
C MET A 402 -2.03 -7.52 9.35
N PRO A 403 -3.33 -7.82 9.54
CA PRO A 403 -3.79 -8.73 10.59
C PRO A 403 -3.12 -10.09 10.50
N TYR A 404 -2.70 -10.64 11.65
CA TYR A 404 -2.38 -12.07 11.79
C TYR A 404 -3.51 -12.92 11.17
N GLY A 405 -3.19 -14.03 10.50
CA GLY A 405 -4.18 -14.83 9.76
C GLY A 405 -4.78 -14.14 8.51
N MET A 406 -4.30 -12.96 8.10
CA MET A 406 -4.72 -12.29 6.84
C MET A 406 -3.56 -11.84 5.94
N ARG A 407 -2.34 -12.25 6.26
CA ARG A 407 -1.10 -11.72 5.67
C ARG A 407 -0.84 -12.14 4.22
N LEU A 408 -1.32 -13.31 3.80
CA LEU A 408 -1.23 -13.75 2.40
C LEU A 408 -2.27 -13.05 1.51
N THR A 409 -2.11 -11.74 1.34
CA THR A 409 -2.89 -10.91 0.43
C THR A 409 -2.01 -10.25 -0.62
N VAL A 410 -2.57 -10.10 -1.82
CA VAL A 410 -2.06 -9.26 -2.93
C VAL A 410 -3.10 -8.22 -3.35
N ASP A 411 -4.08 -7.94 -2.48
CA ASP A 411 -5.11 -6.94 -2.72
C ASP A 411 -4.63 -5.54 -2.32
N SER A 412 -4.39 -4.71 -3.33
CA SER A 412 -4.00 -3.31 -3.15
C SER A 412 -4.95 -2.54 -2.24
N HIS A 413 -6.26 -2.80 -2.31
CA HIS A 413 -7.24 -2.03 -1.52
C HIS A 413 -7.22 -2.43 -0.05
N VAL A 414 -6.94 -3.69 0.27
CA VAL A 414 -6.81 -4.16 1.66
C VAL A 414 -5.46 -3.73 2.25
N ILE A 415 -4.39 -3.73 1.45
CA ILE A 415 -3.09 -3.18 1.89
C ILE A 415 -3.24 -1.68 2.20
N GLU A 416 -3.89 -0.92 1.31
CA GLU A 416 -4.15 0.51 1.48
C GLU A 416 -5.03 0.83 2.70
N GLN A 417 -5.98 -0.04 3.07
CA GLN A 417 -6.77 0.08 4.32
C GLN A 417 -5.92 0.15 5.58
N HIS A 418 -4.71 -0.42 5.56
CA HIS A 418 -3.87 -0.56 6.75
C HIS A 418 -2.56 0.24 6.70
N LEU A 419 -2.25 0.97 5.61
CA LEU A 419 -1.02 1.78 5.52
C LEU A 419 -0.90 2.83 6.64
N TRP A 420 -2.03 3.37 7.12
CA TRP A 420 -2.08 4.28 8.28
C TRP A 420 -1.53 3.67 9.59
N ARG A 421 -1.37 2.34 9.66
CA ARG A 421 -0.82 1.59 10.81
C ARG A 421 0.72 1.52 10.82
N VAL A 422 1.40 2.13 9.84
CA VAL A 422 2.85 2.41 9.95
C VAL A 422 3.13 3.18 11.26
N ARG A 423 4.13 2.72 12.01
CA ARG A 423 4.44 3.26 13.34
C ARG A 423 4.87 4.72 13.26
N ASN A 424 4.39 5.51 14.23
CA ASN A 424 4.52 6.96 14.30
C ASN A 424 4.04 7.69 13.02
N MET A 425 2.99 7.18 12.37
CA MET A 425 2.34 7.86 11.24
C MET A 425 1.95 9.30 11.59
N THR A 426 2.34 10.24 10.73
CA THR A 426 1.97 11.67 10.84
C THR A 426 0.43 11.89 10.75
N PRO A 427 -0.10 13.04 11.23
CA PRO A 427 -1.55 13.30 11.24
C PRO A 427 -2.20 13.27 9.85
N VAL A 428 -1.41 13.65 8.85
CA VAL A 428 -1.63 13.42 7.41
C VAL A 428 -0.45 12.62 6.86
N HIS A 429 -0.62 11.89 5.76
CA HIS A 429 0.46 11.21 5.05
C HIS A 429 0.23 11.23 3.53
N VAL A 430 1.31 11.18 2.75
CA VAL A 430 1.25 11.09 1.28
C VAL A 430 1.43 9.64 0.88
N TYR A 431 0.40 9.02 0.32
CA TYR A 431 0.48 7.70 -0.30
C TYR A 431 0.86 7.80 -1.78
N MET A 432 1.89 7.03 -2.16
CA MET A 432 2.33 6.86 -3.54
C MET A 432 2.38 5.38 -3.88
N ASN A 433 2.03 5.03 -5.12
CA ASN A 433 2.51 3.77 -5.69
C ASN A 433 3.87 4.01 -6.38
N ASP A 434 4.65 2.96 -6.59
CA ASP A 434 5.97 2.99 -7.24
C ASP A 434 5.98 3.67 -8.62
N ASP A 435 4.86 3.63 -9.34
CA ASP A 435 4.66 4.22 -10.67
C ASP A 435 4.14 5.67 -10.68
N TYR A 436 4.25 6.42 -9.56
CA TYR A 436 3.85 7.84 -9.46
C TYR A 436 5.06 8.77 -9.54
N PHE A 437 4.99 9.85 -10.33
CA PHE A 437 6.10 10.76 -10.57
C PHE A 437 5.71 12.22 -10.36
N VAL A 438 6.57 12.97 -9.68
CA VAL A 438 6.49 14.43 -9.53
C VAL A 438 7.19 15.08 -10.72
N ASN A 439 6.49 15.91 -11.48
CA ASN A 439 6.97 16.39 -12.78
C ASN A 439 7.54 17.81 -12.77
N ARG A 440 7.12 18.60 -11.79
CA ARG A 440 7.46 20.01 -11.59
C ARG A 440 7.48 20.28 -10.09
N ASP A 441 8.14 21.37 -9.70
CA ASP A 441 8.27 21.76 -8.31
C ASP A 441 6.89 21.90 -7.63
N VAL A 442 6.72 21.16 -6.54
CA VAL A 442 5.49 21.08 -5.74
C VAL A 442 5.63 22.03 -4.58
N ALA A 443 4.68 22.93 -4.36
CA ALA A 443 4.58 23.69 -3.12
C ALA A 443 3.76 22.91 -2.07
N ILE A 444 3.90 23.24 -0.78
CA ILE A 444 3.05 22.67 0.27
C ILE A 444 1.55 22.89 -0.02
N THR A 445 1.23 24.01 -0.67
CA THR A 445 -0.13 24.40 -1.11
C THR A 445 -0.70 23.58 -2.26
N ASP A 446 0.12 22.78 -2.94
CA ASP A 446 -0.38 21.80 -3.93
C ASP A 446 -0.88 20.53 -3.26
N LEU A 447 -0.49 20.25 -2.00
CA LEU A 447 -0.93 19.10 -1.20
C LEU A 447 -2.04 19.47 -0.21
N PHE A 448 -1.99 20.68 0.34
CA PHE A 448 -2.92 21.19 1.36
C PHE A 448 -3.50 22.57 0.98
N ASN A 449 -4.78 22.80 1.26
CA ASN A 449 -5.38 24.12 1.12
C ASN A 449 -5.13 25.01 2.36
N GLU A 450 -5.68 26.22 2.34
CA GLU A 450 -5.60 27.19 3.44
C GLU A 450 -6.16 26.68 4.78
N TYR A 451 -6.99 25.64 4.82
CA TYR A 451 -7.48 25.03 6.07
C TYR A 451 -6.62 23.84 6.53
N GLY A 452 -5.51 23.55 5.84
CA GLY A 452 -4.72 22.34 6.04
C GLY A 452 -5.41 21.06 5.53
N GLY A 453 -6.57 21.17 4.88
CA GLY A 453 -7.27 20.04 4.28
C GLY A 453 -6.66 19.64 2.96
N THR A 454 -6.86 18.38 2.57
CA THR A 454 -6.11 17.77 1.46
C THR A 454 -6.63 18.21 0.08
N ILE A 455 -5.73 18.36 -0.89
CA ILE A 455 -6.12 18.68 -2.28
C ILE A 455 -6.42 17.38 -3.04
N VAL A 456 -7.70 17.04 -3.11
CA VAL A 456 -8.22 15.86 -3.82
C VAL A 456 -8.17 16.11 -5.33
N ARG A 457 -7.50 15.22 -6.08
CA ARG A 457 -7.39 15.30 -7.55
C ARG A 457 -8.20 14.21 -8.22
N THR A 458 -9.07 14.58 -9.16
CA THR A 458 -9.96 13.63 -9.85
C THR A 458 -9.94 13.84 -11.36
N GLU A 459 -10.37 12.82 -12.09
CA GLU A 459 -10.70 12.95 -13.51
C GLU A 459 -12.01 13.75 -13.70
N ARG A 460 -12.34 14.07 -14.97
CA ARG A 460 -13.53 14.86 -15.31
C ARG A 460 -14.84 14.05 -15.18
N GLY A 461 -14.77 12.73 -15.33
CA GLY A 461 -15.94 11.85 -15.36
C GLY A 461 -16.61 11.69 -14.00
N ILE A 462 -17.94 11.52 -14.02
CA ILE A 462 -18.76 11.34 -12.82
C ILE A 462 -19.20 9.88 -12.70
N ILE A 463 -19.25 9.39 -11.47
CA ILE A 463 -19.79 8.09 -11.11
C ILE A 463 -21.30 8.26 -10.92
N ALA A 464 -22.05 8.01 -12.00
CA ALA A 464 -23.47 8.39 -12.10
C ALA A 464 -24.40 7.68 -11.11
N ALA A 465 -24.06 6.46 -10.68
CA ALA A 465 -24.84 5.64 -9.77
C ALA A 465 -23.92 4.67 -8.99
N GLY A 466 -24.42 4.15 -7.88
CA GLY A 466 -23.87 2.95 -7.22
C GLY A 466 -24.53 1.68 -7.75
N ALA A 467 -23.82 0.55 -7.69
CA ALA A 467 -24.39 -0.78 -7.96
C ALA A 467 -23.64 -1.87 -7.18
N VAL A 468 -24.36 -2.85 -6.63
CA VAL A 468 -23.72 -4.01 -5.96
C VAL A 468 -23.06 -4.90 -7.02
N ALA A 469 -21.76 -5.13 -6.88
CA ALA A 469 -21.00 -5.95 -7.83
C ALA A 469 -21.20 -7.45 -7.67
N ASP A 470 -20.73 -8.19 -8.67
CA ASP A 470 -20.52 -9.64 -8.63
C ASP A 470 -19.19 -10.01 -7.94
N ARG A 471 -18.80 -11.29 -8.00
CA ARG A 471 -17.53 -11.79 -7.44
C ARG A 471 -16.33 -11.68 -8.41
N SER A 472 -16.43 -10.89 -9.49
CA SER A 472 -15.33 -10.72 -10.45
C SER A 472 -14.19 -9.85 -9.88
N ALA A 473 -13.11 -9.68 -10.63
CA ALA A 473 -12.00 -8.76 -10.31
C ALA A 473 -12.09 -7.42 -11.07
N SER A 474 -13.28 -7.05 -11.56
CA SER A 474 -13.47 -5.87 -12.41
C SER A 474 -13.32 -4.57 -11.64
N TRP A 475 -12.39 -3.71 -12.08
CA TRP A 475 -12.19 -2.38 -11.49
C TRP A 475 -13.42 -1.50 -11.65
N ALA A 476 -13.97 -1.44 -12.87
CA ALA A 476 -15.21 -0.73 -13.18
C ALA A 476 -16.36 -1.08 -12.21
N LYS A 477 -16.61 -2.37 -11.96
CA LYS A 477 -17.65 -2.82 -11.03
C LYS A 477 -17.31 -2.49 -9.57
N GLY A 478 -16.04 -2.56 -9.18
CA GLY A 478 -15.58 -2.17 -7.83
C GLY A 478 -15.76 -0.68 -7.52
N VAL A 479 -15.56 0.20 -8.50
CA VAL A 479 -15.88 1.63 -8.36
C VAL A 479 -17.39 1.84 -8.13
N LEU A 480 -18.25 1.15 -8.89
CA LEU A 480 -19.71 1.23 -8.70
C LEU A 480 -20.17 0.62 -7.37
N HIS A 481 -19.49 -0.42 -6.87
CA HIS A 481 -19.75 -1.02 -5.56
C HIS A 481 -19.35 -0.10 -4.40
N THR A 482 -18.16 0.48 -4.48
CA THR A 482 -17.69 1.48 -3.52
C THR A 482 -18.60 2.71 -3.53
N GLN A 483 -19.10 3.10 -4.71
CA GLN A 483 -20.09 4.17 -4.84
C GLN A 483 -21.44 3.79 -4.21
N GLN A 484 -21.89 2.53 -4.30
CA GLN A 484 -23.10 2.07 -3.62
C GLN A 484 -22.98 2.21 -2.10
N PHE A 485 -21.82 1.85 -1.53
CA PHE A 485 -21.49 2.06 -0.12
C PHE A 485 -21.48 3.56 0.24
N ASN A 486 -20.77 4.38 -0.52
CA ASN A 486 -20.70 5.83 -0.29
C ASN A 486 -22.07 6.52 -0.33
N ILE A 487 -22.95 6.14 -1.26
CA ILE A 487 -24.31 6.69 -1.35
C ILE A 487 -25.15 6.23 -0.14
N MET A 488 -25.02 4.97 0.26
CA MET A 488 -25.71 4.46 1.45
C MET A 488 -25.33 5.28 2.70
N GLU A 489 -24.04 5.45 2.97
CA GLU A 489 -23.54 6.09 4.21
C GLU A 489 -23.63 7.62 4.25
N LEU A 490 -23.54 8.31 3.10
CA LEU A 490 -23.49 9.78 3.03
C LEU A 490 -24.76 10.42 2.47
N ASP A 491 -25.58 9.70 1.69
CA ASP A 491 -26.75 10.28 1.02
C ASP A 491 -28.09 9.68 1.48
N VAL A 492 -28.12 8.41 1.89
CA VAL A 492 -29.34 7.69 2.32
C VAL A 492 -29.45 7.63 3.85
N LEU A 493 -28.37 7.23 4.53
CA LEU A 493 -28.31 7.21 5.98
C LEU A 493 -28.07 8.62 6.52
N ARG A 494 -28.83 8.96 7.57
CA ARG A 494 -28.63 10.21 8.33
C ARG A 494 -27.28 10.19 9.02
N GLU A 495 -26.70 11.38 9.16
CA GLU A 495 -25.45 11.64 9.89
C GLU A 495 -25.45 11.20 11.37
N ASP A 496 -26.63 10.96 11.95
CA ASP A 496 -26.85 10.43 13.29
C ASP A 496 -27.17 8.93 13.36
N TYR A 497 -27.04 8.19 12.25
CA TYR A 497 -27.29 6.76 12.20
C TYR A 497 -26.11 5.94 12.75
N LEU A 498 -26.41 5.09 13.75
CA LEU A 498 -25.48 4.12 14.32
C LEU A 498 -26.13 2.72 14.32
N PRO A 499 -25.57 1.71 13.65
CA PRO A 499 -26.14 0.37 13.62
C PRO A 499 -26.16 -0.28 15.02
N GLU A 500 -27.31 -0.81 15.45
CA GLU A 500 -27.42 -1.52 16.74
C GLU A 500 -26.50 -2.75 16.82
N ALA A 501 -26.27 -3.43 15.69
CA ALA A 501 -25.32 -4.55 15.62
C ALA A 501 -23.88 -4.12 15.90
N LEU A 502 -23.49 -2.91 15.45
CA LEU A 502 -22.17 -2.34 15.71
C LEU A 502 -22.01 -1.97 17.19
N VAL A 503 -23.06 -1.38 17.81
CA VAL A 503 -23.06 -1.07 19.25
C VAL A 503 -22.94 -2.35 20.09
N ALA A 504 -23.72 -3.38 19.76
CA ALA A 504 -23.66 -4.67 20.46
C ALA A 504 -22.28 -5.35 20.31
N MET A 505 -21.65 -5.26 19.13
CA MET A 505 -20.28 -5.73 18.91
C MET A 505 -19.27 -4.93 19.73
N TRP A 506 -19.36 -3.60 19.75
CA TRP A 506 -18.46 -2.76 20.55
C TRP A 506 -18.58 -3.01 22.06
N ASP A 507 -19.78 -3.25 22.59
CA ASP A 507 -19.98 -3.60 24.00
C ASP A 507 -19.43 -5.03 24.29
N SER A 508 -19.64 -5.99 23.36
CA SER A 508 -19.10 -7.37 23.44
C SER A 508 -17.56 -7.39 23.45
N LEU A 509 -16.93 -6.68 22.52
CA LEU A 509 -15.47 -6.53 22.37
C LEU A 509 -14.87 -5.50 23.33
N LYS A 510 -15.67 -4.91 24.24
CA LYS A 510 -15.25 -3.91 25.24
C LYS A 510 -14.52 -2.70 24.62
N ARG A 511 -14.90 -2.31 23.39
CA ARG A 511 -14.35 -1.13 22.69
C ARG A 511 -14.68 0.17 23.43
N VAL A 512 -15.83 0.22 24.10
CA VAL A 512 -16.36 1.41 24.79
C VAL A 512 -15.76 1.55 26.20
N ASN A 513 -14.84 2.49 26.36
CA ASN A 513 -14.29 2.87 27.66
C ASN A 513 -15.09 4.04 28.27
N ARG A 514 -15.39 3.95 29.57
CA ARG A 514 -16.02 5.05 30.33
C ARG A 514 -15.17 5.37 31.55
N SER A 515 -14.79 6.63 31.69
CA SER A 515 -14.13 7.14 32.90
C SER A 515 -15.12 7.24 34.07
N ALA A 516 -14.67 6.92 35.28
CA ALA A 516 -15.48 7.03 36.48
C ALA A 516 -15.43 8.46 37.04
N GLY A 517 -16.54 9.20 36.97
CA GLY A 517 -16.64 10.55 37.51
C GLY A 517 -17.89 11.29 37.06
N ALA A 518 -18.12 12.49 37.61
CA ALA A 518 -19.26 13.35 37.24
C ALA A 518 -19.15 13.93 35.81
N ALA A 519 -17.94 13.93 35.23
CA ALA A 519 -17.67 14.27 33.83
C ALA A 519 -17.18 13.02 33.08
N ALA A 520 -18.00 11.96 33.06
CA ALA A 520 -17.65 10.68 32.44
C ALA A 520 -17.45 10.81 30.93
N VAL A 521 -16.20 10.96 30.50
CA VAL A 521 -15.80 10.89 29.09
C VAL A 521 -15.95 9.44 28.63
N THR A 522 -16.77 9.25 27.59
CA THR A 522 -16.81 8.02 26.80
C THR A 522 -15.72 8.10 25.73
N ALA A 523 -14.96 7.03 25.58
CA ALA A 523 -14.02 6.85 24.47
C ALA A 523 -14.31 5.51 23.78
N ILE A 524 -14.02 5.42 22.48
CA ILE A 524 -14.12 4.18 21.73
C ILE A 524 -12.72 3.84 21.23
N SER A 525 -12.25 2.64 21.58
CA SER A 525 -10.91 2.18 21.25
C SER A 525 -10.83 1.86 19.76
N VAL A 526 -9.79 2.33 19.08
CA VAL A 526 -9.50 1.95 17.69
C VAL A 526 -9.18 0.44 17.65
N PRO A 527 -9.72 -0.33 16.70
CA PRO A 527 -9.54 -1.78 16.64
C PRO A 527 -8.07 -2.24 16.61
N PRO A 528 -7.66 -3.13 17.54
CA PRO A 528 -6.39 -3.83 17.47
C PRO A 528 -6.28 -4.64 16.18
N LEU A 529 -5.10 -4.61 15.56
CA LEU A 529 -4.88 -5.13 14.21
C LEU A 529 -5.31 -6.61 14.06
N ASP A 530 -4.92 -7.46 15.00
CA ASP A 530 -5.16 -8.91 14.90
C ASP A 530 -6.59 -9.34 15.27
N GLU A 531 -7.40 -8.49 15.91
CA GLU A 531 -8.79 -8.83 16.26
C GLU A 531 -9.70 -8.86 15.02
N ALA A 532 -9.23 -8.33 13.87
CA ALA A 532 -9.95 -8.36 12.60
C ALA A 532 -10.33 -9.79 12.16
N VAL A 533 -9.56 -10.83 12.51
CA VAL A 533 -9.94 -12.23 12.17
C VAL A 533 -11.18 -12.65 12.95
N ASP A 534 -11.18 -12.43 14.26
CA ASP A 534 -12.32 -12.72 15.12
C ASP A 534 -13.56 -11.93 14.66
N VAL A 535 -13.39 -10.66 14.30
CA VAL A 535 -14.48 -9.83 13.76
C VAL A 535 -15.06 -10.43 12.48
N ALA A 536 -14.21 -10.75 11.49
CA ALA A 536 -14.62 -11.23 10.17
C ALA A 536 -15.33 -12.61 10.16
N HIS A 537 -15.08 -13.43 11.19
CA HIS A 537 -15.77 -14.71 11.40
C HIS A 537 -17.03 -14.59 12.28
N GLN A 538 -17.08 -13.65 13.23
CA GLN A 538 -18.16 -13.58 14.23
C GLN A 538 -19.24 -12.53 13.91
N TYR A 539 -18.92 -11.48 13.15
CA TYR A 539 -19.81 -10.32 12.92
C TYR A 539 -19.88 -9.97 11.43
N GLU A 540 -20.83 -10.60 10.72
CA GLU A 540 -21.08 -10.28 9.30
C GLU A 540 -21.48 -8.79 9.12
N PRO A 541 -20.98 -8.12 8.07
CA PRO A 541 -21.42 -6.77 7.69
C PRO A 541 -22.84 -6.78 7.11
N ASP A 542 -23.51 -5.63 7.19
CA ASP A 542 -24.87 -5.51 6.65
C ASP A 542 -24.82 -5.44 5.10
N PRO A 543 -25.67 -6.19 4.38
CA PRO A 543 -25.61 -6.23 2.92
C PRO A 543 -26.07 -4.92 2.30
N LEU A 544 -25.26 -4.37 1.39
CA LEU A 544 -25.66 -3.21 0.58
C LEU A 544 -26.94 -3.51 -0.22
N PRO A 545 -27.87 -2.54 -0.36
CA PRO A 545 -29.12 -2.75 -1.07
C PRO A 545 -28.86 -3.11 -2.54
N GLY A 546 -29.49 -4.17 -3.04
CA GLY A 546 -29.28 -4.64 -4.42
C GLY A 546 -29.78 -3.69 -5.51
N LYS A 547 -30.68 -2.75 -5.18
CA LYS A 547 -31.14 -1.71 -6.10
C LYS A 547 -30.07 -0.63 -6.24
N SER A 548 -29.70 -0.29 -7.47
CA SER A 548 -28.81 0.84 -7.77
C SER A 548 -29.30 2.13 -7.11
N LEU A 549 -28.38 2.83 -6.43
CA LEU A 549 -28.65 4.13 -5.79
C LEU A 549 -28.07 5.27 -6.61
N ILE A 550 -28.73 6.43 -6.57
CA ILE A 550 -28.27 7.67 -7.22
C ILE A 550 -27.66 8.59 -6.15
N PRO A 551 -26.47 9.17 -6.38
CA PRO A 551 -25.82 10.02 -5.40
C PRO A 551 -26.52 11.38 -5.26
N ARG A 552 -26.61 11.89 -4.03
CA ARG A 552 -27.07 13.27 -3.74
C ARG A 552 -26.00 14.31 -4.11
N ARG A 553 -24.73 13.99 -3.86
CA ARG A 553 -23.55 14.81 -4.23
C ARG A 553 -22.79 14.13 -5.39
N PRO A 554 -22.49 14.81 -6.52
CA PRO A 554 -21.71 14.20 -7.60
C PRO A 554 -20.33 13.73 -7.12
N ARG A 555 -19.98 12.46 -7.36
CA ARG A 555 -18.67 11.88 -7.06
C ARG A 555 -17.94 11.54 -8.37
N ARG A 556 -16.60 11.66 -8.38
CA ARG A 556 -15.77 11.59 -9.60
C ARG A 556 -14.78 10.44 -9.55
N TYR A 557 -14.31 10.00 -10.71
CA TYR A 557 -13.22 9.02 -10.78
C TYR A 557 -11.92 9.62 -10.23
N THR A 558 -11.23 8.89 -9.35
CA THR A 558 -9.92 9.32 -8.84
C THR A 558 -8.90 9.36 -9.96
N THR A 559 -8.01 10.35 -9.93
CA THR A 559 -6.84 10.34 -10.83
C THR A 559 -5.74 9.47 -10.22
N HIS A 560 -4.81 8.97 -11.05
CA HIS A 560 -3.62 8.28 -10.53
C HIS A 560 -2.54 9.33 -10.29
N ALA A 561 -2.47 9.82 -9.06
CA ALA A 561 -1.51 10.79 -8.56
C ALA A 561 -1.35 10.56 -7.04
N PRO A 562 -0.32 11.14 -6.39
CA PRO A 562 -0.14 11.00 -4.94
C PRO A 562 -1.42 11.35 -4.17
N PHE A 563 -1.86 10.45 -3.31
CA PHE A 563 -3.02 10.67 -2.45
C PHE A 563 -2.56 11.25 -1.13
N VAL A 564 -3.18 12.34 -0.68
CA VAL A 564 -2.90 12.92 0.64
C VAL A 564 -4.02 12.54 1.59
N TYR A 565 -3.68 11.78 2.62
CA TYR A 565 -4.61 11.11 3.52
C TYR A 565 -4.50 11.61 4.95
N CYS A 566 -5.64 12.00 5.53
CA CYS A 566 -5.80 12.26 6.95
C CYS A 566 -5.89 10.95 7.73
N THR A 567 -4.92 10.69 8.61
CA THR A 567 -4.78 9.44 9.37
C THR A 567 -5.98 9.17 10.30
N ASN A 568 -6.62 10.22 10.82
CA ASN A 568 -7.84 10.09 11.64
C ASN A 568 -9.05 9.58 10.85
N MET A 569 -9.15 9.83 9.54
CA MET A 569 -10.25 9.30 8.72
C MET A 569 -10.17 7.77 8.61
N PHE A 570 -8.97 7.20 8.52
CA PHE A 570 -8.76 5.75 8.53
C PHE A 570 -9.09 5.13 9.89
N ARG A 571 -8.73 5.79 11.00
CA ARG A 571 -9.15 5.38 12.35
C ARG A 571 -10.67 5.36 12.49
N PHE A 572 -11.36 6.36 11.95
CA PHE A 572 -12.82 6.38 11.88
C PHE A 572 -13.36 5.22 11.03
N PHE A 573 -12.81 4.98 9.83
CA PHE A 573 -13.25 3.88 8.97
C PHE A 573 -13.09 2.51 9.64
N GLU A 574 -11.89 2.19 10.15
CA GLU A 574 -11.66 0.90 10.81
C GLU A 574 -12.53 0.72 12.06
N THR A 575 -12.93 1.79 12.76
CA THR A 575 -13.81 1.69 13.93
C THR A 575 -15.30 1.62 13.57
N ARG A 576 -15.77 2.42 12.60
CA ARG A 576 -17.19 2.54 12.19
C ARG A 576 -17.62 1.46 11.19
N TYR A 577 -16.67 0.95 10.40
CA TYR A 577 -16.86 -0.05 9.35
C TYR A 577 -15.98 -1.29 9.60
N GLU A 578 -15.75 -1.60 10.88
CA GLU A 578 -14.88 -2.69 11.36
C GLU A 578 -15.29 -4.04 10.74
N ARG A 579 -16.60 -4.34 10.67
CA ARG A 579 -17.14 -5.58 10.10
C ARG A 579 -16.89 -5.65 8.60
N GLU A 580 -17.10 -4.56 7.88
CA GLU A 580 -16.98 -4.44 6.43
C GLU A 580 -15.51 -4.59 6.00
N PHE A 581 -14.60 -3.90 6.69
CA PHE A 581 -13.16 -3.94 6.42
C PHE A 581 -12.59 -5.31 6.78
N ALA A 582 -12.89 -5.85 7.97
CA ALA A 582 -12.46 -7.18 8.40
C ALA A 582 -12.97 -8.29 7.46
N ALA A 583 -14.23 -8.25 7.05
CA ALA A 583 -14.79 -9.24 6.13
C ALA A 583 -14.15 -9.16 4.73
N THR A 584 -13.87 -7.96 4.23
CA THR A 584 -13.13 -7.76 2.97
C THR A 584 -11.71 -8.32 3.09
N ALA A 585 -10.97 -7.94 4.14
CA ALA A 585 -9.61 -8.41 4.38
C ALA A 585 -9.52 -9.95 4.51
N LEU A 586 -10.48 -10.57 5.20
CA LEU A 586 -10.54 -12.03 5.35
C LEU A 586 -10.81 -12.73 4.01
N ARG A 587 -11.84 -12.27 3.29
CA ARG A 587 -12.43 -13.03 2.17
C ARG A 587 -11.79 -12.67 0.82
N HIS A 588 -11.23 -11.48 0.69
CA HIS A 588 -10.67 -10.94 -0.56
C HIS A 588 -9.15 -10.77 -0.43
N ARG A 589 -8.42 -11.89 -0.58
CA ARG A 589 -6.94 -11.92 -0.63
C ARG A 589 -6.35 -11.38 -1.94
N SER A 590 -7.22 -11.04 -2.90
CA SER A 590 -6.89 -10.43 -4.19
C SER A 590 -8.13 -9.75 -4.75
N ARG A 591 -7.92 -8.58 -5.38
CA ARG A 591 -8.94 -7.64 -5.87
C ARG A 591 -10.24 -8.32 -6.30
N LYS A 592 -11.33 -7.98 -5.62
CA LYS A 592 -12.70 -8.26 -6.06
C LYS A 592 -13.42 -6.95 -6.40
N ALA A 593 -14.41 -7.04 -7.27
CA ALA A 593 -15.35 -5.95 -7.50
C ALA A 593 -16.23 -5.64 -6.27
N ARG A 594 -16.10 -6.44 -5.19
CA ARG A 594 -16.75 -6.22 -3.88
C ARG A 594 -15.83 -5.63 -2.82
N ASP A 595 -14.61 -5.23 -3.15
CA ASP A 595 -13.77 -4.48 -2.21
C ASP A 595 -14.30 -3.04 -2.08
N LEU A 596 -13.98 -2.40 -0.96
CA LEU A 596 -14.10 -0.95 -0.80
C LEU A 596 -12.81 -0.29 -1.31
N PHE A 597 -12.88 0.39 -2.44
CA PHE A 597 -11.72 1.01 -3.08
C PHE A 597 -11.36 2.30 -2.35
N ILE A 598 -10.30 2.26 -1.54
CA ILE A 598 -9.99 3.30 -0.53
C ILE A 598 -9.91 4.74 -1.09
N PRO A 599 -9.30 5.02 -2.25
CA PRO A 599 -9.32 6.37 -2.82
C PRO A 599 -10.74 6.91 -3.06
N PHE A 600 -11.72 6.05 -3.33
CA PHE A 600 -13.12 6.44 -3.54
C PHE A 600 -13.89 6.57 -2.24
N VAL A 601 -13.59 5.77 -1.21
CA VAL A 601 -14.16 5.93 0.13
C VAL A 601 -13.63 7.22 0.78
N TYR A 602 -12.31 7.37 0.88
CA TYR A 602 -11.66 8.52 1.48
C TYR A 602 -12.13 9.84 0.84
N ASN A 603 -12.08 9.93 -0.50
CA ASN A 603 -12.49 11.16 -1.20
C ASN A 603 -13.98 11.47 -1.02
N ALA A 604 -14.85 10.47 -0.85
CA ALA A 604 -16.26 10.72 -0.59
C ALA A 604 -16.51 11.29 0.81
N PHE A 605 -15.83 10.76 1.83
CA PHE A 605 -15.99 11.22 3.22
C PHE A 605 -15.27 12.53 3.49
N ILE A 606 -14.04 12.74 3.00
CA ILE A 606 -13.29 13.99 3.26
C ILE A 606 -13.96 15.22 2.63
N MET A 607 -14.63 15.04 1.48
CA MET A 607 -15.39 16.09 0.77
C MET A 607 -16.83 16.26 1.29
N ALA A 608 -17.30 15.39 2.19
CA ALA A 608 -18.67 15.45 2.72
C ALA A 608 -18.68 15.72 4.23
N ARG A 609 -17.98 14.92 5.04
CA ARG A 609 -18.06 14.93 6.50
C ARG A 609 -16.67 14.77 7.15
N PRO A 610 -15.69 15.66 6.88
CA PRO A 610 -14.33 15.56 7.39
C PRO A 610 -14.24 15.60 8.94
N TRP A 611 -15.27 16.14 9.59
CA TRP A 611 -15.44 16.13 11.05
C TRP A 611 -15.71 14.74 11.65
N GLN A 612 -16.21 13.77 10.88
CA GLN A 612 -16.45 12.40 11.38
C GLN A 612 -15.16 11.68 11.78
N ALA A 613 -14.02 12.10 11.22
CA ALA A 613 -12.71 11.59 11.58
C ALA A 613 -12.31 11.89 13.04
N SER A 614 -12.97 12.84 13.71
CA SER A 614 -12.63 13.19 15.09
C SER A 614 -12.78 11.97 16.03
N PRO A 615 -11.80 11.70 16.91
CA PRO A 615 -11.94 10.68 17.95
C PRO A 615 -13.07 10.99 18.94
N LYS A 616 -13.61 12.22 18.95
CA LYS A 616 -14.79 12.63 19.75
C LYS A 616 -16.11 12.24 19.08
N PHE A 617 -16.14 12.08 17.75
CA PHE A 617 -17.39 11.92 17.01
C PHE A 617 -18.12 10.60 17.31
N LEU A 618 -17.44 9.44 17.23
CA LEU A 618 -18.08 8.15 17.52
C LEU A 618 -18.58 8.03 18.97
N PRO A 619 -17.83 8.50 20.01
CA PRO A 619 -18.38 8.63 21.37
C PRO A 619 -19.62 9.53 21.46
N TYR A 620 -19.61 10.69 20.81
CA TYR A 620 -20.77 11.60 20.75
C TYR A 620 -21.98 10.91 20.09
N LEU A 621 -21.78 10.24 18.96
CA LEU A 621 -22.81 9.52 18.21
C LEU A 621 -23.42 8.38 19.03
N LEU A 622 -22.59 7.63 19.76
CA LEU A 622 -23.02 6.57 20.66
C LEU A 622 -23.88 7.10 21.82
N GLU A 623 -23.56 8.27 22.37
CA GLU A 623 -24.38 8.88 23.42
C GLU A 623 -25.67 9.51 22.87
N LEU A 624 -25.63 10.13 21.68
CA LEU A 624 -26.83 10.59 20.98
C LEU A 624 -27.81 9.44 20.70
N HIS A 625 -27.29 8.28 20.27
CA HIS A 625 -28.06 7.05 20.05
C HIS A 625 -28.75 6.58 21.34
N ARG A 626 -28.00 6.51 22.45
CA ARG A 626 -28.54 6.16 23.78
C ARG A 626 -29.58 7.16 24.27
N SER A 627 -29.30 8.46 24.15
CA SER A 627 -30.20 9.55 24.54
C SER A 627 -31.53 9.48 23.79
N ARG A 628 -31.51 9.22 22.47
CA ARG A 628 -32.72 9.05 21.65
C ARG A 628 -33.54 7.84 22.06
N ARG A 629 -32.91 6.70 22.37
CA ARG A 629 -33.61 5.53 22.92
C ARG A 629 -34.26 5.78 24.29
N GLN A 630 -33.83 6.82 25.01
CA GLN A 630 -34.43 7.30 26.26
C GLN A 630 -35.39 8.49 26.08
N GLY A 631 -35.55 9.01 24.86
CA GLY A 631 -36.39 10.18 24.56
C GLY A 631 -35.82 11.53 25.00
N ARG A 632 -34.48 11.69 25.05
CA ARG A 632 -33.78 12.84 25.70
C ARG A 632 -32.93 13.70 24.75
N ALA A 633 -33.21 13.65 23.44
CA ALA A 633 -32.30 14.10 22.38
C ALA A 633 -31.84 15.58 22.46
N ASP A 634 -32.65 16.48 23.03
CA ASP A 634 -32.41 17.93 23.00
C ASP A 634 -31.35 18.42 24.01
N ALA A 635 -30.87 17.54 24.91
CA ALA A 635 -29.98 17.88 26.02
C ALA A 635 -28.54 17.36 25.86
N MET A 636 -28.07 17.12 24.63
CA MET A 636 -26.69 16.69 24.38
C MET A 636 -25.68 17.76 24.84
N PRO A 637 -24.58 17.37 25.54
CA PRO A 637 -23.56 18.31 25.96
C PRO A 637 -22.82 18.90 24.74
N PRO A 638 -22.41 20.19 24.79
CA PRO A 638 -21.59 20.79 23.74
C PRO A 638 -20.33 19.97 23.48
N THR A 639 -20.16 19.54 22.22
CA THR A 639 -19.01 18.77 21.76
C THR A 639 -18.34 19.56 20.65
N GLU A 640 -17.11 20.00 20.89
CA GLU A 640 -16.35 20.82 19.94
C GLU A 640 -15.36 19.94 19.17
N ILE A 641 -15.40 20.02 17.83
CA ILE A 641 -14.44 19.39 16.91
C ILE A 641 -13.70 20.47 16.14
N VAL A 642 -12.37 20.42 16.18
CA VAL A 642 -11.50 21.30 15.37
C VAL A 642 -11.08 20.57 14.09
N LEU A 643 -11.17 21.22 12.94
CA LEU A 643 -10.79 20.64 11.64
C LEU A 643 -9.37 21.04 11.24
N ASP A 644 -8.40 20.32 11.79
CA ASP A 644 -6.97 20.66 11.69
C ASP A 644 -6.03 19.46 11.47
N ASN A 645 -6.61 18.30 11.16
CA ASN A 645 -6.00 16.97 11.04
C ASN A 645 -5.50 16.33 12.35
N VAL A 646 -5.54 17.01 13.49
CA VAL A 646 -5.19 16.43 14.80
C VAL A 646 -6.45 15.93 15.51
N ASP A 647 -7.54 16.69 15.45
CA ASP A 647 -8.87 16.28 15.92
C ASP A 647 -9.71 15.75 14.75
N GLY A 648 -10.52 16.57 14.09
CA GLY A 648 -11.13 16.24 12.80
C GLY A 648 -10.18 16.54 11.64
N CYS A 649 -10.45 15.98 10.45
CA CYS A 649 -9.63 16.30 9.27
C CYS A 649 -9.92 17.71 8.75
N GLY A 650 -8.91 18.37 8.19
CA GLY A 650 -9.07 19.67 7.52
C GLY A 650 -10.03 19.55 6.32
N PRO A 651 -10.90 20.55 6.06
CA PRO A 651 -11.81 20.57 4.91
C PRO A 651 -11.04 20.46 3.59
N ALA A 652 -11.27 19.40 2.81
CA ALA A 652 -10.57 19.19 1.54
C ALA A 652 -11.07 20.10 0.39
N SER A 653 -10.24 20.27 -0.64
CA SER A 653 -10.61 20.95 -1.90
C SER A 653 -10.47 20.01 -3.10
N LEU A 654 -11.30 20.18 -4.13
CA LEU A 654 -11.37 19.29 -5.29
C LEU A 654 -10.84 19.93 -6.58
N LEU A 655 -9.79 19.35 -7.14
CA LEU A 655 -9.26 19.70 -8.46
C LEU A 655 -9.66 18.63 -9.50
N SER A 656 -10.64 18.97 -10.34
CA SER A 656 -11.34 18.01 -11.20
C SER A 656 -11.05 18.18 -12.69
N GLY A 657 -10.57 17.12 -13.33
CA GLY A 657 -10.32 17.03 -14.77
C GLY A 657 -8.93 17.52 -15.16
N ALA A 658 -8.45 17.08 -16.32
CA ALA A 658 -7.04 17.12 -16.70
C ALA A 658 -6.33 18.48 -16.57
N THR A 659 -7.05 19.61 -16.69
CA THR A 659 -6.47 20.95 -16.51
C THR A 659 -6.36 21.35 -15.04
N GLU A 660 -7.41 21.19 -14.23
CA GLU A 660 -7.35 21.63 -12.83
C GLU A 660 -6.63 20.61 -11.95
N SER A 661 -6.78 19.30 -12.21
CA SER A 661 -6.08 18.26 -11.46
C SER A 661 -4.56 18.30 -11.68
N ASP A 662 -4.13 18.83 -12.83
CA ASP A 662 -2.72 18.93 -13.25
C ASP A 662 -2.01 17.55 -13.25
N CYS A 663 -2.73 16.52 -13.74
CA CYS A 663 -2.28 15.12 -13.72
C CYS A 663 -2.40 14.46 -15.10
N VAL A 664 -1.42 13.61 -15.44
CA VAL A 664 -1.49 12.72 -16.61
C VAL A 664 -1.42 11.25 -16.18
N PHE A 665 -2.52 10.52 -16.39
CA PHE A 665 -2.50 9.06 -16.41
C PHE A 665 -1.96 8.57 -17.77
N ALA A 666 -1.12 7.54 -17.70
CA ALA A 666 -0.56 6.83 -18.84
C ALA A 666 -0.45 5.32 -18.56
N LYS A 667 -0.36 4.53 -19.63
CA LYS A 667 -0.07 3.10 -19.59
C LYS A 667 0.88 2.77 -20.73
N PHE A 668 2.02 2.13 -20.43
CA PHE A 668 2.91 1.63 -21.46
C PHE A 668 2.48 0.24 -21.91
N LEU A 669 2.67 -0.06 -23.20
CA LEU A 669 2.28 -1.30 -23.86
C LEU A 669 3.49 -1.90 -24.60
N ASN A 670 3.33 -3.11 -25.15
CA ASN A 670 4.33 -3.68 -26.08
C ASN A 670 4.45 -2.87 -27.39
N ASP A 671 3.51 -1.97 -27.67
CA ASP A 671 3.55 -1.07 -28.82
C ASP A 671 4.42 0.16 -28.51
N LEU A 672 5.65 0.15 -29.03
CA LEU A 672 6.62 1.23 -28.85
C LEU A 672 6.20 2.56 -29.51
N THR A 673 5.24 2.53 -30.45
CA THR A 673 4.71 3.73 -31.13
C THR A 673 3.67 4.42 -30.26
N LEU A 674 2.73 3.67 -29.70
CA LEU A 674 1.78 4.19 -28.71
C LEU A 674 2.51 4.75 -27.48
N ASN A 675 3.56 4.08 -27.01
CA ASN A 675 4.42 4.59 -25.94
C ASN A 675 5.11 5.91 -26.29
N LYS A 676 5.50 6.15 -27.55
CA LYS A 676 6.06 7.46 -27.98
C LYS A 676 5.02 8.57 -27.88
N ALA A 677 3.77 8.31 -28.28
CA ALA A 677 2.68 9.28 -28.15
C ALA A 677 2.40 9.61 -26.67
N VAL A 678 2.46 8.61 -25.79
CA VAL A 678 2.38 8.79 -24.33
C VAL A 678 3.52 9.68 -23.79
N VAL A 679 4.77 9.37 -24.14
CA VAL A 679 5.96 10.16 -23.75
C VAL A 679 5.84 11.61 -24.20
N GLU A 680 5.41 11.82 -25.44
CA GLU A 680 5.28 13.14 -26.01
C GLU A 680 4.12 13.92 -25.38
N ARG A 681 2.99 13.27 -25.09
CA ARG A 681 1.89 13.87 -24.32
C ARG A 681 2.34 14.34 -22.93
N VAL A 682 3.14 13.56 -22.20
CA VAL A 682 3.68 13.99 -20.88
C VAL A 682 4.57 15.22 -21.03
N ARG A 683 5.41 15.29 -22.08
CA ARG A 683 6.25 16.47 -22.37
C ARG A 683 5.44 17.71 -22.75
N GLN A 684 4.42 17.56 -23.59
CA GLN A 684 3.62 18.67 -24.11
C GLN A 684 2.67 19.25 -23.06
N VAL A 685 2.01 18.39 -22.27
CA VAL A 685 1.15 18.80 -21.16
C VAL A 685 1.99 19.37 -20.01
N ASN A 686 3.15 18.76 -19.74
CA ASN A 686 4.02 19.09 -18.61
C ASN A 686 3.25 19.22 -17.28
N PRO A 687 2.55 18.16 -16.82
CA PRO A 687 1.64 18.22 -15.66
C PRO A 687 2.39 18.52 -14.34
N LEU A 688 1.69 18.60 -13.21
CA LEU A 688 2.33 18.57 -11.88
C LEU A 688 2.72 17.14 -11.51
N TYR A 689 1.83 16.18 -11.77
CA TYR A 689 2.05 14.75 -11.55
C TYR A 689 1.78 13.93 -12.81
N PHE A 690 2.47 12.81 -12.97
CA PHE A 690 2.03 11.76 -13.90
C PHE A 690 2.26 10.37 -13.30
N ASN A 691 1.56 9.39 -13.85
CA ASN A 691 1.69 7.98 -13.50
C ASN A 691 1.79 7.15 -14.77
N ILE A 692 2.57 6.07 -14.74
CA ILE A 692 2.74 5.14 -15.88
C ILE A 692 2.53 3.71 -15.41
N ASN A 693 1.32 3.18 -15.60
CA ASN A 693 1.07 1.77 -15.33
C ASN A 693 1.83 0.88 -16.34
N ALA A 694 2.54 -0.13 -15.86
CA ALA A 694 3.11 -1.18 -16.69
C ALA A 694 2.01 -2.06 -17.32
N GLY A 695 2.04 -2.20 -18.64
CA GLY A 695 1.09 -2.98 -19.44
C GLY A 695 1.78 -3.77 -20.55
N PHE A 696 3.07 -4.05 -20.39
CA PHE A 696 3.97 -4.61 -21.41
C PHE A 696 4.70 -5.86 -20.88
N SER A 697 5.10 -6.73 -21.79
CA SER A 697 5.86 -7.96 -21.52
C SER A 697 7.28 -7.92 -22.10
N SER A 698 7.53 -7.06 -23.10
CA SER A 698 8.78 -7.04 -23.85
C SER A 698 9.91 -6.30 -23.12
N ALA A 699 11.15 -6.67 -23.44
CA ALA A 699 12.32 -5.98 -22.88
C ALA A 699 12.47 -4.58 -23.51
N GLU A 700 12.11 -4.43 -24.79
CA GLU A 700 12.21 -3.20 -25.55
C GLU A 700 11.26 -2.10 -25.02
N ALA A 701 10.08 -2.48 -24.53
CA ALA A 701 9.15 -1.56 -23.88
C ALA A 701 9.64 -1.13 -22.49
N ALA A 702 10.19 -2.07 -21.70
CA ALA A 702 10.86 -1.77 -20.44
C ALA A 702 12.04 -0.79 -20.64
N ASP A 703 12.88 -1.04 -21.64
CA ASP A 703 13.99 -0.15 -22.00
C ASP A 703 13.53 1.21 -22.50
N GLN A 704 12.37 1.30 -23.15
CA GLN A 704 11.78 2.57 -23.55
C GLN A 704 11.30 3.37 -22.35
N LEU A 705 10.65 2.72 -21.37
CA LEU A 705 10.22 3.35 -20.13
C LEU A 705 11.44 3.83 -19.31
N ARG A 706 12.43 2.96 -19.08
CA ARG A 706 13.68 3.31 -18.41
C ARG A 706 14.38 4.51 -19.02
N ARG A 707 14.56 4.54 -20.35
CA ARG A 707 15.18 5.68 -21.04
C ARG A 707 14.36 6.96 -20.93
N PHE A 708 13.03 6.87 -20.91
CA PHE A 708 12.17 8.04 -20.70
C PHE A 708 12.31 8.59 -19.27
N LEU A 709 12.19 7.72 -18.26
CA LEU A 709 12.31 8.12 -16.85
C LEU A 709 13.70 8.65 -16.51
N HIS A 710 14.76 7.97 -16.97
CA HIS A 710 16.13 8.40 -16.76
C HIS A 710 16.45 9.73 -17.45
N GLY A 711 15.99 9.94 -18.69
CA GLY A 711 16.14 11.21 -19.39
C GLY A 711 15.33 12.36 -18.78
N LYS A 712 14.44 12.06 -17.82
CA LYS A 712 13.55 13.02 -17.17
C LYS A 712 13.98 13.34 -15.73
N PHE A 713 14.48 12.34 -15.02
CA PHE A 713 15.02 12.43 -13.67
C PHE A 713 16.46 11.86 -13.69
N PRO A 714 17.41 12.55 -14.34
CA PRO A 714 18.77 12.03 -14.57
C PRO A 714 19.61 12.01 -13.30
N THR A 715 19.38 12.97 -12.39
CA THR A 715 20.09 13.11 -11.13
C THR A 715 19.78 11.95 -10.18
N PRO A 716 20.78 11.17 -9.75
CA PRO A 716 20.63 10.18 -8.68
C PRO A 716 20.31 10.82 -7.33
N VAL A 717 19.52 10.13 -6.50
CA VAL A 717 19.41 10.46 -5.07
C VAL A 717 20.67 10.01 -4.33
N TYR A 718 20.95 10.62 -3.16
CA TYR A 718 22.16 10.30 -2.37
C TYR A 718 22.32 8.79 -2.10
N LEU A 719 21.20 8.13 -1.80
CA LEU A 719 21.10 6.71 -1.45
C LEU A 719 21.36 5.74 -2.61
N GLU A 720 21.67 6.18 -3.82
CA GLU A 720 21.92 5.25 -4.93
C GLU A 720 23.32 4.64 -4.91
N VAL A 721 23.38 3.33 -5.21
CA VAL A 721 24.61 2.61 -5.52
C VAL A 721 25.27 3.22 -6.76
N GLY A 722 26.58 3.47 -6.70
CA GLY A 722 27.34 4.04 -7.82
C GLY A 722 27.28 5.56 -7.94
N GLY A 723 26.57 6.25 -7.04
CA GLY A 723 26.83 7.64 -6.70
C GLY A 723 25.66 8.61 -6.87
N ALA A 724 25.82 9.77 -6.25
CA ALA A 724 25.21 11.02 -6.69
C ALA A 724 26.34 11.97 -7.12
N PRO A 725 26.26 12.64 -8.28
CA PRO A 725 27.23 13.66 -8.65
C PRO A 725 27.19 14.80 -7.62
N PRO A 726 28.33 15.48 -7.36
CA PRO A 726 28.36 16.56 -6.38
C PRO A 726 27.39 17.69 -6.79
N PRO A 727 26.69 18.34 -5.84
CA PRO A 727 25.68 19.35 -6.18
C PRO A 727 26.27 20.48 -7.02
N GLY A 728 25.87 20.56 -8.31
CA GLY A 728 26.40 21.53 -9.29
C GLY A 728 26.80 20.90 -10.64
N GLU A 729 27.10 19.60 -10.70
CA GLU A 729 27.40 18.91 -11.97
C GLU A 729 26.12 18.41 -12.64
N GLY A 730 25.41 19.32 -13.33
CA GLY A 730 24.13 19.01 -14.01
C GLY A 730 23.74 19.93 -15.17
N LEU A 731 24.57 20.91 -15.52
CA LEU A 731 24.38 21.79 -16.68
C LEU A 731 25.60 21.69 -17.58
N VAL A 732 25.47 20.92 -18.65
CA VAL A 732 26.40 20.94 -19.80
C VAL A 732 25.69 21.71 -20.90
N ASP A 733 26.06 22.98 -21.08
CA ASP A 733 25.61 23.73 -22.25
C ASP A 733 26.18 23.08 -23.53
N GLY A 734 25.44 23.21 -24.63
CA GLY A 734 25.68 22.51 -25.91
C GLY A 734 27.00 22.83 -26.63
N ALA A 735 27.94 23.50 -25.97
CA ALA A 735 29.31 23.77 -26.42
C ALA A 735 30.38 22.92 -25.71
N GLY A 736 30.03 22.16 -24.66
CA GLY A 736 30.93 21.18 -24.04
C GLY A 736 32.00 21.74 -23.08
N GLU A 737 31.80 22.93 -22.51
CA GLU A 737 32.69 23.53 -21.52
C GLU A 737 32.05 23.52 -20.12
N VAL A 738 32.80 23.06 -19.10
CA VAL A 738 32.29 22.88 -17.73
C VAL A 738 32.36 24.18 -16.94
N VAL A 739 31.24 24.91 -16.88
CA VAL A 739 31.12 26.14 -16.08
C VAL A 739 30.78 25.78 -14.62
N GLY A 740 31.81 25.44 -13.83
CA GLY A 740 31.62 25.09 -12.41
C GLY A 740 32.87 24.56 -11.74
N GLY A 741 33.77 25.45 -11.33
CA GLY A 741 35.05 25.05 -10.73
C GLY A 741 34.93 24.42 -9.33
N ARG A 742 34.79 23.09 -9.25
CA ARG A 742 35.29 22.31 -8.11
C ARG A 742 36.57 21.58 -8.49
N THR A 743 37.57 21.62 -7.62
CA THR A 743 38.86 20.99 -7.85
C THR A 743 38.74 19.47 -7.77
N ARG A 744 39.57 18.76 -8.56
CA ARG A 744 39.70 17.29 -8.56
C ARG A 744 39.91 16.69 -7.14
N ALA A 745 40.50 17.47 -6.23
CA ALA A 745 40.68 17.13 -4.83
C ALA A 745 39.36 17.01 -4.03
N ALA A 746 38.36 17.84 -4.33
CA ALA A 746 37.06 17.78 -3.64
C ALA A 746 36.28 16.51 -4.02
N GLY A 747 36.33 16.10 -5.29
CA GLY A 747 35.78 14.82 -5.74
C GLY A 747 36.52 13.61 -5.14
N ALA A 748 37.85 13.68 -5.03
CA ALA A 748 38.65 12.65 -4.38
C ALA A 748 38.34 12.51 -2.88
N ALA A 749 38.13 13.62 -2.16
CA ALA A 749 37.73 13.60 -0.76
C ALA A 749 36.31 13.02 -0.56
N ALA A 750 35.37 13.35 -1.44
CA ALA A 750 34.02 12.79 -1.43
C ALA A 750 34.00 11.27 -1.67
N ALA A 751 34.82 10.79 -2.61
CA ALA A 751 35.00 9.37 -2.88
C ALA A 751 35.65 8.62 -1.69
N ALA A 752 36.64 9.23 -1.03
CA ALA A 752 37.27 8.66 0.16
C ALA A 752 36.32 8.60 1.38
N GLU A 753 35.40 9.56 1.54
CA GLU A 753 34.33 9.52 2.56
C GLU A 753 33.36 8.35 2.29
N GLU A 754 32.91 8.18 1.04
CA GLU A 754 32.03 7.07 0.65
C GLU A 754 32.72 5.70 0.75
N GLU A 755 34.00 5.59 0.40
CA GLU A 755 34.80 4.38 0.61
C GLU A 755 34.96 4.06 2.11
N ALA A 756 35.20 5.07 2.96
CA ALA A 756 35.30 4.87 4.41
C ALA A 756 33.98 4.40 5.03
N LEU A 757 32.83 4.97 4.63
CA LEU A 757 31.50 4.49 5.02
C LEU A 757 31.26 3.05 4.54
N SER A 758 31.67 2.73 3.32
CA SER A 758 31.51 1.38 2.74
C SER A 758 32.31 0.32 3.48
N ARG A 759 33.56 0.65 3.87
CA ARG A 759 34.41 -0.22 4.71
C ARG A 759 33.82 -0.41 6.10
N LEU A 760 33.46 0.69 6.79
CA LEU A 760 32.82 0.66 8.11
C LEU A 760 31.54 -0.19 8.11
N PHE A 761 30.70 -0.03 7.08
CA PHE A 761 29.50 -0.85 6.90
C PHE A 761 29.84 -2.32 6.69
N GLY A 762 30.81 -2.65 5.83
CA GLY A 762 31.26 -4.03 5.61
C GLY A 762 31.78 -4.69 6.89
N ASP A 763 32.60 -3.97 7.66
CA ASP A 763 33.14 -4.43 8.94
C ASP A 763 32.02 -4.66 9.97
N LEU A 764 31.05 -3.74 10.07
CA LEU A 764 29.87 -3.91 10.92
C LEU A 764 29.01 -5.10 10.50
N MET A 765 28.76 -5.28 9.19
CA MET A 765 27.96 -6.40 8.67
C MET A 765 28.64 -7.77 8.81
N ALA A 766 29.94 -7.82 9.11
CA ALA A 766 30.68 -9.04 9.44
C ALA A 766 30.59 -9.41 10.93
N LEU A 767 30.13 -8.51 11.81
CA LEU A 767 29.95 -8.80 13.24
C LEU A 767 28.80 -9.78 13.51
N PRO A 768 28.86 -10.56 14.60
CA PRO A 768 27.80 -11.51 14.94
C PRO A 768 26.48 -10.82 15.33
N VAL A 769 25.37 -11.52 15.04
CA VAL A 769 24.02 -11.16 15.50
C VAL A 769 23.57 -12.15 16.57
N VAL A 770 23.16 -11.63 17.72
CA VAL A 770 22.55 -12.41 18.81
C VAL A 770 21.04 -12.21 18.80
N GLY A 771 20.28 -13.24 18.45
CA GLY A 771 18.82 -13.26 18.60
C GLY A 771 18.41 -13.71 20.00
N VAL A 772 17.31 -13.20 20.54
CA VAL A 772 16.72 -13.70 21.79
C VAL A 772 15.22 -13.89 21.63
N VAL A 773 14.72 -15.12 21.75
CA VAL A 773 13.30 -15.49 21.54
C VAL A 773 12.69 -16.12 22.79
N SER A 774 11.36 -16.02 22.94
CA SER A 774 10.60 -16.64 24.04
C SER A 774 10.24 -18.12 23.80
N TYR A 775 10.35 -18.60 22.56
CA TYR A 775 9.97 -19.96 22.13
C TYR A 775 10.87 -20.43 20.99
N GLU A 776 11.12 -21.74 20.91
CA GLU A 776 12.00 -22.37 19.91
C GLU A 776 11.47 -22.19 18.48
N GLU A 777 10.15 -22.27 18.29
CA GLU A 777 9.51 -22.06 16.99
C GLU A 777 9.63 -20.61 16.48
N GLY A 778 10.07 -19.67 17.33
CA GLY A 778 10.43 -18.30 16.94
C GLY A 778 11.83 -18.15 16.33
N VAL A 779 12.69 -19.17 16.42
CA VAL A 779 14.08 -19.12 15.89
C VAL A 779 14.08 -18.97 14.36
N CYS A 780 13.34 -19.83 13.65
CA CYS A 780 13.31 -19.83 12.18
C CYS A 780 12.85 -18.49 11.57
N PRO A 781 11.68 -17.92 11.96
CA PRO A 781 11.27 -16.62 11.44
C PRO A 781 12.20 -15.48 11.89
N LEU A 782 12.82 -15.55 13.08
CA LEU A 782 13.81 -14.55 13.49
C LEU A 782 15.03 -14.58 12.56
N VAL A 783 15.62 -15.75 12.32
CA VAL A 783 16.77 -15.92 11.42
C VAL A 783 16.47 -15.41 10.02
N ARG A 784 15.33 -15.80 9.43
CA ARG A 784 14.94 -15.32 8.09
C ARG A 784 14.65 -13.83 8.05
N SER A 785 14.08 -13.24 9.11
CA SER A 785 13.83 -11.80 9.18
C SER A 785 15.10 -10.94 9.10
N LEU A 786 16.26 -11.49 9.50
CA LEU A 786 17.55 -10.80 9.39
C LEU A 786 17.91 -10.43 7.94
N ALA A 787 17.38 -11.17 6.95
CA ALA A 787 17.57 -10.84 5.54
C ALA A 787 16.96 -9.47 5.18
N LEU A 788 15.75 -9.15 5.68
CA LEU A 788 15.19 -7.81 5.52
C LEU A 788 15.84 -6.82 6.49
N ALA A 789 16.07 -7.20 7.74
CA ALA A 789 16.58 -6.31 8.78
C ALA A 789 17.94 -5.68 8.42
N PHE A 790 18.82 -6.45 7.77
CA PHE A 790 20.12 -5.97 7.27
C PHE A 790 20.17 -5.82 5.75
N ALA A 791 19.01 -5.71 5.08
CA ALA A 791 18.87 -5.54 3.62
C ALA A 791 19.75 -6.51 2.79
N GLY A 792 19.90 -7.75 3.24
CA GLY A 792 20.70 -8.78 2.58
C GLY A 792 22.22 -8.62 2.70
N HIS A 793 22.72 -7.70 3.54
CA HIS A 793 24.16 -7.40 3.66
C HIS A 793 24.90 -8.11 4.81
N HIS A 794 24.22 -8.59 5.85
CA HIS A 794 24.86 -9.25 6.99
C HIS A 794 25.56 -10.57 6.58
N ARG A 795 26.78 -10.80 7.08
CA ARG A 795 27.66 -11.96 6.79
C ARG A 795 28.30 -12.59 8.04
N GLY A 796 28.03 -12.06 9.23
CA GLY A 796 28.52 -12.62 10.48
C GLY A 796 27.78 -13.89 10.90
N GLY A 797 28.26 -14.54 11.96
CA GLY A 797 27.55 -15.66 12.59
C GLY A 797 26.27 -15.20 13.30
N VAL A 798 25.29 -16.10 13.39
CA VAL A 798 24.02 -15.86 14.10
C VAL A 798 23.93 -16.80 15.30
N ARG A 799 23.56 -16.26 16.46
CA ARG A 799 23.35 -17.06 17.67
C ARG A 799 22.00 -16.73 18.28
N VAL A 800 21.08 -17.68 18.33
CA VAL A 800 19.74 -17.46 18.89
C VAL A 800 19.64 -18.10 20.27
N SER A 801 19.38 -17.27 21.28
CA SER A 801 19.13 -17.71 22.64
C SER A 801 17.62 -17.87 22.89
N VAL A 802 17.20 -19.06 23.32
CA VAL A 802 15.79 -19.37 23.62
C VAL A 802 15.56 -19.28 25.14
N GLU A 803 14.87 -18.24 25.59
CA GLU A 803 14.43 -18.12 26.99
C GLU A 803 13.05 -18.77 27.10
N GLN A 804 12.97 -19.98 27.68
CA GLN A 804 11.71 -20.71 27.84
C GLN A 804 10.72 -19.93 28.73
N HIS A 805 9.76 -19.24 28.10
CA HIS A 805 8.92 -18.28 28.78
C HIS A 805 7.91 -18.95 29.73
N GLY A 806 8.26 -18.96 31.02
CA GLY A 806 7.49 -19.66 32.05
C GLY A 806 7.72 -21.18 32.10
N GLY A 807 8.71 -21.71 31.37
CA GLY A 807 9.07 -23.13 31.36
C GLY A 807 8.12 -24.04 30.56
N ALA A 808 7.20 -23.48 29.79
CA ALA A 808 6.29 -24.22 28.91
C ALA A 808 6.70 -24.07 27.43
N ALA A 809 6.50 -25.11 26.62
CA ALA A 809 6.68 -25.04 25.18
C ALA A 809 5.56 -24.21 24.51
N LEU A 810 5.77 -23.71 23.29
CA LEU A 810 4.74 -22.94 22.58
C LEU A 810 3.45 -23.74 22.38
N ARG A 811 3.57 -25.04 22.05
CA ARG A 811 2.43 -25.97 21.95
C ARG A 811 1.60 -26.03 23.24
N GLU A 812 2.26 -26.03 24.40
CA GLU A 812 1.60 -26.06 25.71
C GLU A 812 0.93 -24.71 26.03
N ALA A 813 1.61 -23.59 25.74
CA ALA A 813 1.04 -22.25 25.86
C ALA A 813 -0.20 -22.05 24.96
N ARG A 814 -0.13 -22.52 23.71
CA ARG A 814 -1.26 -22.55 22.76
C ARG A 814 -2.43 -23.36 23.31
N ALA A 815 -2.18 -24.59 23.76
CA ALA A 815 -3.21 -25.47 24.32
C ALA A 815 -3.88 -24.86 25.57
N ALA A 816 -3.09 -24.28 26.48
CA ALA A 816 -3.60 -23.64 27.70
C ALA A 816 -4.47 -22.39 27.42
N LEU A 817 -4.20 -21.67 26.32
CA LEU A 817 -4.93 -20.47 25.92
C LEU A 817 -6.05 -20.75 24.90
N GLY A 818 -6.17 -21.98 24.42
CA GLY A 818 -7.02 -22.32 23.28
C GLY A 818 -6.62 -21.63 21.96
N HIS A 819 -5.42 -21.07 21.88
CA HIS A 819 -4.93 -20.34 20.71
C HIS A 819 -4.38 -21.32 19.66
N ARG A 820 -4.73 -21.10 18.39
CA ARG A 820 -4.40 -21.99 17.28
C ARG A 820 -3.58 -21.28 16.22
N VAL A 821 -2.87 -22.09 15.45
CA VAL A 821 -2.25 -21.70 14.18
C VAL A 821 -3.35 -21.25 13.22
N MET A 822 -3.30 -20.00 12.74
CA MET A 822 -4.28 -19.43 11.81
C MET A 822 -3.69 -19.05 10.44
N SER A 823 -2.56 -19.64 10.04
CA SER A 823 -2.20 -19.63 8.62
C SER A 823 -1.79 -21.00 8.11
N ALA A 824 -2.12 -21.24 6.85
CA ALA A 824 -2.01 -22.53 6.20
C ALA A 824 -1.11 -22.49 4.94
N MET A 825 -0.30 -21.45 4.80
CA MET A 825 0.60 -21.32 3.65
C MET A 825 1.72 -22.37 3.71
N PRO A 826 1.94 -23.17 2.65
CA PRO A 826 3.10 -24.03 2.55
C PRO A 826 4.41 -23.23 2.69
N ALA A 827 5.34 -23.71 3.51
CA ALA A 827 6.67 -23.15 3.61
C ALA A 827 7.71 -24.21 4.04
N PRO A 828 8.94 -24.16 3.50
CA PRO A 828 10.05 -24.98 3.99
C PRO A 828 10.39 -24.66 5.45
N ALA A 829 10.55 -25.70 6.26
CA ALA A 829 11.14 -25.62 7.60
C ALA A 829 12.60 -25.16 7.52
N CYS A 830 13.14 -24.57 8.60
CA CYS A 830 14.53 -24.14 8.62
C CYS A 830 15.49 -25.34 8.76
N ALA A 831 16.53 -25.35 7.94
CA ALA A 831 17.72 -26.18 8.12
C ALA A 831 18.93 -25.24 8.21
N TYR A 832 19.67 -25.25 9.32
CA TYR A 832 20.68 -24.23 9.61
C TYR A 832 22.10 -24.64 9.18
N LYS A 833 22.90 -23.67 8.72
CA LYS A 833 24.36 -23.82 8.56
C LYS A 833 25.06 -23.79 9.93
N GLU A 834 26.30 -24.29 9.99
CA GLU A 834 27.19 -24.22 11.18
C GLU A 834 27.40 -22.78 11.72
N GLN A 835 27.16 -21.77 10.89
CA GLN A 835 27.23 -20.35 11.25
C GLN A 835 26.03 -19.86 12.09
N VAL A 836 24.96 -20.67 12.19
CA VAL A 836 23.79 -20.41 13.00
C VAL A 836 23.73 -21.41 14.14
N SER A 837 23.72 -20.92 15.38
CA SER A 837 23.64 -21.74 16.59
C SER A 837 22.43 -21.37 17.44
N VAL A 838 21.85 -22.36 18.11
CA VAL A 838 20.71 -22.19 19.01
C VAL A 838 21.11 -22.69 20.39
N ASP A 839 20.97 -21.84 21.40
CA ASP A 839 21.33 -22.13 22.79
C ASP A 839 20.17 -21.79 23.74
N PRO A 840 20.03 -22.48 24.89
CA PRO A 840 19.12 -22.02 25.93
C PRO A 840 19.61 -20.70 26.56
N ALA A 841 18.66 -19.85 26.98
CA ALA A 841 18.90 -18.72 27.88
C ALA A 841 18.38 -19.02 29.28
N ALA A 842 19.06 -18.50 30.30
CA ALA A 842 18.57 -18.58 31.66
C ALA A 842 17.39 -17.60 31.86
N ARG A 843 16.42 -17.98 32.68
CA ARG A 843 15.26 -17.14 32.98
C ARG A 843 15.70 -15.84 33.65
N GLY A 844 15.34 -14.70 33.07
CA GLY A 844 15.69 -13.37 33.57
C GLY A 844 17.12 -12.92 33.25
N GLU A 845 17.87 -13.68 32.43
CA GLU A 845 19.22 -13.30 31.98
C GLU A 845 19.18 -11.96 31.21
N SER A 846 20.02 -10.99 31.59
CA SER A 846 20.03 -9.68 30.95
C SER A 846 20.61 -9.77 29.53
N VAL A 847 20.25 -8.80 28.67
CA VAL A 847 20.79 -8.73 27.29
C VAL A 847 22.32 -8.69 27.28
N ALA A 848 22.94 -7.99 28.24
CA ALA A 848 24.40 -7.90 28.33
C ALA A 848 25.04 -9.24 28.74
N GLU A 849 24.37 -10.05 29.56
CA GLU A 849 24.83 -11.40 29.93
C GLU A 849 24.71 -12.38 28.76
N ILE A 850 23.55 -12.39 28.09
CA ILE A 850 23.33 -13.20 26.89
C ILE A 850 24.38 -12.85 25.82
N ALA A 851 24.61 -11.55 25.56
CA ALA A 851 25.59 -11.09 24.58
C ALA A 851 27.02 -11.52 24.94
N ARG A 852 27.47 -11.32 26.19
CA ARG A 852 28.78 -11.78 26.68
C ARG A 852 28.95 -13.29 26.53
N ARG A 853 27.94 -14.07 26.91
CA ARG A 853 27.95 -15.54 26.77
C ARG A 853 27.98 -15.98 25.30
N ALA A 854 27.23 -15.28 24.45
CA ALA A 854 27.11 -15.60 23.03
C ALA A 854 28.39 -15.32 22.24
N MET A 855 29.08 -14.22 22.56
CA MET A 855 30.29 -13.73 21.87
C MET A 855 31.59 -14.26 22.49
N GLY A 856 31.57 -14.72 23.76
CA GLY A 856 32.71 -15.35 24.42
C GLY A 856 33.75 -14.34 24.92
N GLU A 857 35.02 -14.60 24.70
CA GLU A 857 36.03 -13.55 24.83
C GLU A 857 35.79 -12.52 23.71
N MET A 858 35.53 -11.26 24.10
CA MET A 858 35.21 -10.13 23.21
C MET A 858 36.41 -9.71 22.33
N ARG A 859 36.86 -10.61 21.46
CA ARG A 859 38.03 -10.44 20.58
C ARG A 859 37.58 -9.81 19.26
N GLY A 860 38.06 -8.60 19.00
CA GLY A 860 37.72 -7.82 17.80
C GLY A 860 36.83 -6.63 18.14
N GLY A 861 35.87 -6.36 17.27
CA GLY A 861 34.96 -5.22 17.36
C GLY A 861 35.35 -4.06 16.43
N VAL A 862 34.34 -3.31 16.00
CA VAL A 862 34.44 -2.21 15.03
C VAL A 862 34.29 -0.88 15.76
N GLU A 863 35.29 0.00 15.62
CA GLU A 863 35.27 1.31 16.27
C GLU A 863 34.49 2.32 15.43
N LEU A 864 33.45 2.92 16.02
CA LEU A 864 32.65 3.93 15.35
C LEU A 864 33.42 5.26 15.27
N PRO A 865 33.62 5.84 14.08
CA PRO A 865 34.39 7.07 13.91
C PRO A 865 33.71 8.26 14.60
N SER A 866 34.49 9.30 14.88
CA SER A 866 34.00 10.56 15.48
C SER A 866 32.95 11.30 14.63
N THR A 867 32.79 10.93 13.35
CA THR A 867 31.72 11.41 12.46
C THR A 867 30.37 10.76 12.74
N CYS A 868 30.28 9.72 13.58
CA CYS A 868 29.04 9.14 14.08
C CYS A 868 28.56 9.89 15.34
N GLY A 869 27.51 10.70 15.18
CA GLY A 869 26.94 11.55 16.22
C GLY A 869 26.15 10.81 17.30
N ALA A 870 25.54 11.59 18.21
CA ALA A 870 24.67 11.13 19.29
C ALA A 870 25.27 10.07 20.22
N GLY A 871 26.53 10.26 20.64
CA GLY A 871 27.20 9.44 21.65
C GLY A 871 27.81 8.13 21.16
N GLY A 872 27.74 7.84 19.85
CA GLY A 872 28.35 6.65 19.25
C GLY A 872 29.86 6.76 19.00
N ALA A 873 30.41 7.97 18.89
CA ALA A 873 31.81 8.23 18.60
C ALA A 873 32.76 7.56 19.61
N GLY A 874 33.68 6.72 19.11
CA GLY A 874 34.66 6.00 19.94
C GLY A 874 34.11 4.76 20.66
N LEU A 875 32.84 4.40 20.44
CA LEU A 875 32.33 3.09 20.87
C LEU A 875 32.90 1.99 19.98
N ARG A 876 33.30 0.87 20.60
CA ARG A 876 33.69 -0.36 19.92
C ARG A 876 32.51 -1.32 19.92
N VAL A 877 31.92 -1.51 18.75
CA VAL A 877 30.78 -2.40 18.54
C VAL A 877 31.26 -3.82 18.32
N HIS A 878 30.83 -4.75 19.16
CA HIS A 878 31.20 -6.17 19.07
C HIS A 878 30.14 -7.05 18.38
N GLY A 879 28.92 -6.54 18.22
CA GLY A 879 27.84 -7.23 17.53
C GLY A 879 26.49 -6.57 17.72
N PHE A 880 25.48 -7.16 17.09
CA PHE A 880 24.08 -6.74 17.20
C PHE A 880 23.30 -7.67 18.11
N VAL A 881 22.27 -7.18 18.79
CA VAL A 881 21.30 -8.01 19.50
C VAL A 881 19.88 -7.66 19.05
N VAL A 882 19.12 -8.68 18.68
CA VAL A 882 17.67 -8.58 18.42
C VAL A 882 16.93 -9.27 19.58
N ASP A 883 16.51 -8.46 20.56
CA ASP A 883 15.85 -8.92 21.79
C ASP A 883 14.33 -8.99 21.56
N ALA A 884 13.90 -10.12 20.98
CA ALA A 884 12.52 -10.39 20.54
C ALA A 884 11.60 -10.95 21.63
N ARG A 885 12.16 -11.38 22.77
CA ARG A 885 11.42 -11.96 23.90
C ARG A 885 10.41 -11.00 24.54
N THR A 886 9.37 -11.57 25.16
CA THR A 886 8.53 -10.86 26.13
C THR A 886 9.18 -10.92 27.52
N ARG A 887 9.60 -9.79 28.08
CA ARG A 887 10.04 -9.76 29.49
C ARG A 887 8.85 -9.85 30.45
N GLY A 888 9.01 -10.60 31.54
CA GLY A 888 8.11 -10.56 32.70
C GLY A 888 7.22 -11.78 32.91
N ALA A 889 5.93 -11.54 33.14
CA ALA A 889 4.94 -12.53 33.58
C ALA A 889 4.58 -13.57 32.48
N PRO A 890 4.10 -14.77 32.85
CA PRO A 890 3.64 -15.76 31.87
C PRO A 890 2.57 -15.19 30.95
N VAL A 891 2.59 -15.61 29.69
CA VAL A 891 1.59 -15.23 28.68
C VAL A 891 0.20 -15.71 29.13
N ARG A 892 -0.77 -14.80 29.14
CA ARG A 892 -2.15 -15.04 29.65
C ARG A 892 -3.26 -14.76 28.63
N SER A 893 -2.90 -14.44 27.39
CA SER A 893 -3.86 -14.19 26.30
C SER A 893 -3.25 -14.54 24.95
N ALA A 894 -4.10 -14.80 23.96
CA ALA A 894 -3.66 -15.05 22.58
C ALA A 894 -2.88 -13.86 22.00
N ALA A 895 -3.26 -12.61 22.33
CA ALA A 895 -2.52 -11.42 21.93
C ALA A 895 -1.09 -11.40 22.50
N ALA A 896 -0.94 -11.60 23.81
CA ALA A 896 0.38 -11.66 24.44
C ALA A 896 1.23 -12.85 23.94
N LEU A 897 0.60 -13.94 23.45
CA LEU A 897 1.32 -15.05 22.82
C LEU A 897 1.87 -14.65 21.45
N ARG A 898 1.09 -13.91 20.66
CA ARG A 898 1.57 -13.37 19.38
C ARG A 898 2.68 -12.35 19.61
N ASP A 899 2.57 -11.49 20.61
CA ASP A 899 3.63 -10.52 20.95
C ASP A 899 4.93 -11.21 21.40
N ALA A 900 4.86 -12.39 22.02
CA ALA A 900 6.01 -13.22 22.41
C ALA A 900 6.67 -13.97 21.23
N LEU A 901 6.04 -13.92 20.06
CA LEU A 901 6.54 -14.42 18.79
C LEU A 901 6.80 -13.24 17.83
N ALA A 902 7.25 -12.10 18.33
CA ALA A 902 7.54 -10.95 17.46
C ALA A 902 8.90 -11.13 16.76
N VAL A 903 9.02 -10.76 15.48
CA VAL A 903 10.31 -10.65 14.76
C VAL A 903 10.43 -9.27 14.08
N PRO A 904 11.64 -8.71 13.91
CA PRO A 904 11.81 -7.43 13.22
C PRO A 904 11.30 -7.53 11.79
N ALA A 905 10.69 -6.46 11.31
CA ALA A 905 9.95 -6.44 10.05
C ALA A 905 10.18 -5.15 9.25
N GLN A 906 11.36 -4.57 9.39
CA GLN A 906 11.83 -3.48 8.55
C GLN A 906 13.35 -3.55 8.36
N THR A 907 13.86 -2.85 7.36
CA THR A 907 15.28 -2.50 7.27
C THR A 907 15.71 -1.64 8.47
N LEU A 908 16.72 -2.09 9.18
CA LEU A 908 17.33 -1.39 10.30
C LEU A 908 18.50 -0.51 9.82
N SER A 909 18.78 0.51 10.61
CA SER A 909 19.85 1.49 10.45
C SER A 909 20.49 1.78 11.81
N LEU A 910 21.64 2.44 11.84
CA LEU A 910 22.40 2.63 13.09
C LEU A 910 21.60 3.38 14.19
N GLU A 911 20.73 4.31 13.81
CA GLU A 911 19.83 5.05 14.71
C GLU A 911 18.77 4.18 15.39
N ASP A 912 18.40 3.03 14.82
CA ASP A 912 17.41 2.12 15.39
C ASP A 912 17.95 1.37 16.62
N PHE A 913 19.27 1.23 16.75
CA PHE A 913 19.90 0.51 17.86
C PHE A 913 20.22 1.40 19.06
N ARG A 914 20.22 0.84 20.27
CA ARG A 914 20.82 1.46 21.45
C ARG A 914 22.11 0.74 21.81
N ALA A 915 23.14 1.47 22.19
CA ALA A 915 24.38 0.88 22.69
C ALA A 915 24.15 0.31 24.09
N VAL A 916 24.68 -0.89 24.35
CA VAL A 916 24.69 -1.54 25.67
C VAL A 916 26.10 -2.03 25.96
N ALA A 917 26.69 -1.56 27.06
CA ALA A 917 28.02 -1.98 27.49
C ALA A 917 28.06 -3.49 27.83
N VAL A 918 29.09 -4.17 27.34
CA VAL A 918 29.31 -5.61 27.52
C VAL A 918 30.76 -5.97 27.86
N GLY A 919 31.73 -5.11 27.56
CA GLY A 919 33.14 -5.36 27.86
C GLY A 919 33.59 -4.80 29.22
N PRO A 920 34.89 -4.89 29.53
CA PRO A 920 35.48 -4.30 30.73
C PRO A 920 35.64 -2.77 30.63
N SER A 921 35.57 -2.20 29.43
CA SER A 921 35.46 -0.77 29.18
C SER A 921 33.99 -0.40 28.92
N GLU A 922 33.54 0.76 29.40
CA GLU A 922 32.22 1.31 29.05
C GLU A 922 32.05 1.57 27.55
N GLY A 923 33.16 1.72 26.81
CA GLY A 923 33.17 1.87 25.36
C GLY A 923 32.99 0.56 24.57
N ASP A 924 33.09 -0.61 25.19
CA ASP A 924 32.88 -1.92 24.54
C ASP A 924 31.40 -2.29 24.59
N VAL A 925 30.70 -2.18 23.45
CA VAL A 925 29.24 -2.24 23.37
C VAL A 925 28.72 -3.27 22.37
N VAL A 926 27.46 -3.65 22.55
CA VAL A 926 26.61 -4.24 21.50
C VAL A 926 25.49 -3.28 21.12
N LEU A 927 25.04 -3.37 19.88
CA LEU A 927 23.94 -2.58 19.34
C LEU A 927 22.63 -3.37 19.46
N VAL A 928 21.78 -2.97 20.40
CA VAL A 928 20.55 -3.68 20.75
C VAL A 928 19.34 -3.02 20.09
N VAL A 929 18.48 -3.83 19.47
CA VAL A 929 17.10 -3.48 19.18
C VAL A 929 16.21 -4.48 19.91
N SER A 930 15.26 -4.00 20.71
CA SER A 930 14.28 -4.83 21.40
C SER A 930 12.86 -4.47 20.99
N ARG A 931 11.90 -5.33 21.32
CA ARG A 931 10.48 -5.02 21.14
C ARG A 931 10.02 -3.82 21.97
N GLU A 932 10.69 -3.51 23.09
CA GLU A 932 10.46 -2.31 23.89
C GLU A 932 10.98 -1.05 23.16
N ASP A 933 12.18 -1.14 22.58
CA ASP A 933 12.77 -0.05 21.76
C ASP A 933 11.91 0.24 20.50
N ALA A 934 11.17 -0.76 20.01
CA ALA A 934 10.36 -0.67 18.81
C ALA A 934 9.18 0.32 18.89
N GLU A 935 8.66 0.58 20.08
CA GLU A 935 7.63 1.60 20.29
C GLU A 935 8.26 2.99 20.29
N ALA A 936 9.32 3.18 21.07
CA ALA A 936 10.04 4.45 21.16
C ALA A 936 10.67 4.92 19.83
N LYS A 937 11.14 3.98 19.00
CA LYS A 937 11.86 4.25 17.74
C LYS A 937 11.06 3.95 16.46
N ALA A 938 9.77 3.65 16.57
CA ALA A 938 8.90 3.28 15.44
C ALA A 938 9.39 2.10 14.59
N VAL A 939 10.18 1.18 15.17
CA VAL A 939 10.65 -0.03 14.45
C VAL A 939 9.47 -0.99 14.28
N HIS A 940 9.25 -1.47 13.06
CA HIS A 940 8.18 -2.40 12.73
C HIS A 940 8.56 -3.84 13.05
N TRP A 941 7.59 -4.59 13.58
CA TRP A 941 7.72 -5.99 13.97
C TRP A 941 6.49 -6.77 13.49
N VAL A 942 6.68 -8.03 13.14
CA VAL A 942 5.61 -8.98 12.79
C VAL A 942 5.35 -9.86 14.01
N ASN A 943 4.18 -9.71 14.62
CA ASN A 943 3.76 -10.48 15.79
C ASN A 943 3.17 -11.85 15.36
N GLY A 944 3.31 -12.86 16.22
CA GLY A 944 2.82 -14.23 15.99
C GLY A 944 3.81 -15.14 15.25
N ALA A 945 4.97 -14.62 14.87
CA ALA A 945 5.94 -15.27 14.01
C ALA A 945 6.53 -16.54 14.62
N SER A 946 5.93 -17.68 14.26
CA SER A 946 6.47 -19.02 14.47
C SER A 946 6.63 -19.76 13.14
N GLU A 947 7.49 -20.77 13.14
CA GLU A 947 7.69 -21.71 12.03
C GLU A 947 6.37 -22.37 11.57
N SER A 948 5.45 -22.60 12.52
CA SER A 948 4.11 -23.14 12.30
C SER A 948 3.09 -22.18 11.68
N ASP A 949 3.22 -20.86 11.90
CA ASP A 949 2.13 -19.90 11.65
C ASP A 949 2.46 -18.86 10.58
N LEU A 950 3.75 -18.56 10.42
CA LEU A 950 4.18 -17.26 9.88
C LEU A 950 5.45 -17.27 9.03
N LEU A 951 5.84 -18.47 8.60
CA LEU A 951 6.62 -18.58 7.35
C LEU A 951 5.83 -18.09 6.12
N VAL A 952 4.61 -17.55 6.27
CA VAL A 952 4.00 -16.65 5.27
C VAL A 952 4.90 -15.45 4.98
N THR A 953 5.50 -14.86 6.02
CA THR A 953 6.26 -13.61 5.97
C THR A 953 7.58 -13.79 5.25
N TYR A 954 8.44 -14.68 5.76
CA TYR A 954 9.72 -15.03 5.14
C TYR A 954 9.72 -16.52 4.76
N PRO A 955 9.03 -16.89 3.66
CA PRO A 955 8.81 -18.30 3.30
C PRO A 955 10.04 -19.02 2.80
N LEU A 956 10.93 -18.34 2.08
CA LEU A 956 12.04 -19.01 1.43
C LEU A 956 13.25 -19.10 2.37
N PRO A 957 13.97 -20.24 2.33
CA PRO A 957 15.27 -20.37 2.97
C PRO A 957 16.26 -19.28 2.52
N VAL A 958 17.00 -18.72 3.46
CA VAL A 958 17.99 -17.66 3.21
C VAL A 958 19.39 -18.27 3.13
N GLU A 959 20.04 -18.22 1.96
CA GLU A 959 21.37 -18.83 1.74
C GLU A 959 22.41 -18.41 2.78
N ALA A 960 22.37 -17.17 3.28
CA ALA A 960 23.31 -16.69 4.29
C ALA A 960 23.27 -17.49 5.61
N TYR A 961 22.15 -18.12 5.93
CA TYR A 961 21.89 -18.72 7.25
C TYR A 961 21.49 -20.21 7.19
N GLU A 962 20.87 -20.64 6.09
CA GLU A 962 20.29 -21.98 5.96
C GLU A 962 21.14 -22.89 5.06
N ASP A 963 21.13 -24.19 5.37
CA ASP A 963 21.86 -25.21 4.63
C ASP A 963 21.15 -25.53 3.31
N MET A 964 21.66 -24.95 2.24
CA MET A 964 21.16 -25.17 0.89
C MET A 964 21.34 -26.62 0.41
N GLY A 965 22.22 -27.41 1.04
CA GLY A 965 22.43 -28.82 0.73
C GLY A 965 21.47 -29.78 1.45
N ALA A 966 20.71 -29.30 2.45
CA ALA A 966 19.76 -30.11 3.19
C ALA A 966 18.56 -30.56 2.34
N GLU A 967 17.96 -31.69 2.70
CA GLU A 967 16.67 -32.16 2.14
C GLU A 967 15.55 -31.14 2.45
N VAL A 968 14.68 -30.87 1.47
CA VAL A 968 13.54 -29.96 1.68
C VAL A 968 12.53 -30.56 2.67
N ARG A 969 12.50 -30.02 3.89
CA ARG A 969 11.47 -30.29 4.90
C ARG A 969 10.46 -29.16 4.94
N TRP A 970 9.24 -29.47 5.37
CA TRP A 970 8.14 -28.50 5.45
C TRP A 970 7.75 -28.20 6.89
N SER A 971 7.31 -26.98 7.17
CA SER A 971 6.80 -26.63 8.49
C SER A 971 5.45 -27.28 8.75
N VAL A 972 5.26 -27.79 9.97
CA VAL A 972 4.02 -28.44 10.41
C VAL A 972 3.43 -27.66 11.60
N PRO A 973 2.12 -27.30 11.57
CA PRO A 973 1.42 -26.60 12.66
C PRO A 973 1.44 -27.24 14.05
#